data_AF-A0AA39H5X3-F1
#
_entry.id   AF-A0AA39H5X3-F1
#
_cell.length_a   1.000
_cell.length_b   1.000
_cell.length_c   1.000
_cell.angle_alpha   90.00
_cell.angle_beta   90.00
_cell.angle_gamma   90.00
#
_symmetry.space_group_name_H-M   'P 1'
#
loop_
_entity.id
_entity.type
_entity.pdbx_description
1 polymer ?
#
loop_
_entity_poly.entity_id
_entity_poly.type
_entity_poly.pdbx_seq_one_letter_code
_entity_poly.pdbx_strand_id
1 'polypeptide(L)'
;MSDANVHRVAPHSPPYDCANAGGTLPFPPILPYPGLFLHSTHRSRSAWAPAMNNRVNRFFEKPKINMLQVARQKAQQKDWGSSIGAYLAYLSHATEDQKHQLALEFQQLLIDSYEHIEAFYFEGLYHMVKRLYPSYRFPYDLWTEHYYISGKHHMAITLLRENLSRTDDLEERCKLISKIQDITEKSFDAWHFYMVNDEKRNGAFKKAIEEAVMKNPPDKRSVIDIGCGSGLLSAYASKTDATRILAVDENETMHSIAEEVFRRNGCENVTLMKCHSSLVKLSDKERYDILVTETLDCAAFGEGIISTIHDAHCRLLTPNPVVIPSKVDLYFTVASSPDFINIHSLETEHGMILSAYADRPVLRSSDPYWCCYLDDLKHECVFHSETIPALTVDFQNAASLKSIINNGLKKTFDVEITKSGEITAFVAWWRANLFGDIEFDNAPTNETCWQQAIFPFPKSLTVTEGQILKVVMTLKKDAVRFYTQREYSESFSSYAISDEGFVRQMNSGDIANYIDTHTKDIPKEMRILDMTNIPTISKYLQNRFSNVYSHSSGEDSIEVGKRMYLKCDESAVRDGCEVIIHWPITPHSSLNDDSLAMLRDILQNAPHARVIPNQLQIVGYLIESELLVQKTCLNDTAQHGINITAMSQFNLFHYQDINLKKLNCTPLSEPTVLRDVNFKDEQGKSVTTITATAKGKAVGVVYYAKLGDYVSKDELNCSMIVFQKPKKIETGTKIALGSCYVDNKLIFSEM
;
A
#
# COMPACT_ATOMS: atom_id res chain seq x y z
N MET A 1 -29.02 35.79 50.36
CA MET A 1 -28.33 37.04 50.00
C MET A 1 -27.58 36.73 48.72
N SER A 2 -28.31 36.82 47.60
CA SER A 2 -28.29 37.96 46.65
C SER A 2 -27.22 37.71 45.59
N ASP A 3 -27.58 37.08 44.46
CA ASP A 3 -28.07 37.72 43.22
C ASP A 3 -26.90 38.34 42.42
N ALA A 4 -26.72 38.15 41.11
CA ALA A 4 -27.49 37.44 40.09
C ALA A 4 -26.47 36.80 39.09
N ASN A 5 -26.81 36.20 37.93
CA ASN A 5 -28.07 36.12 37.18
C ASN A 5 -28.10 34.84 36.30
N VAL A 6 -29.24 34.52 35.69
CA VAL A 6 -29.42 33.38 34.76
C VAL A 6 -30.29 33.81 33.58
N HIS A 7 -29.86 33.51 32.34
CA HIS A 7 -30.77 33.43 31.19
C HIS A 7 -30.76 32.02 30.59
N ARG A 8 -31.90 31.32 30.73
CA ARG A 8 -32.24 30.13 29.95
C ARG A 8 -32.95 30.56 28.67
N VAL A 9 -32.73 29.84 27.58
CA VAL A 9 -33.75 29.62 26.53
C VAL A 9 -33.82 28.12 26.25
N ALA A 10 -35.04 27.62 26.05
CA ALA A 10 -35.36 26.19 25.93
C ALA A 10 -35.48 25.75 24.45
N PRO A 11 -35.53 24.43 24.15
CA PRO A 11 -35.29 23.91 22.79
C PRO A 11 -36.56 23.62 21.99
N HIS A 12 -36.45 23.57 20.65
CA HIS A 12 -37.26 22.71 19.77
C HIS A 12 -36.55 22.45 18.42
N SER A 13 -36.86 21.28 17.81
CA SER A 13 -36.30 20.62 16.62
C SER A 13 -36.84 21.22 15.27
N PRO A 14 -36.59 20.66 14.05
CA PRO A 14 -35.80 19.49 13.61
C PRO A 14 -34.80 19.85 12.43
N PRO A 15 -34.26 18.93 11.58
CA PRO A 15 -33.11 19.24 10.72
C PRO A 15 -33.47 19.94 9.40
N TYR A 16 -32.52 20.72 8.88
CA TYR A 16 -32.60 21.32 7.55
C TYR A 16 -31.96 20.45 6.47
N ASP A 17 -32.73 20.24 5.41
CA ASP A 17 -32.29 19.77 4.10
C ASP A 17 -31.70 20.96 3.31
N CYS A 18 -30.60 20.76 2.57
CA CYS A 18 -30.32 21.44 1.29
C CYS A 18 -28.92 21.12 0.73
N ALA A 19 -28.93 20.81 -0.56
CA ALA A 19 -27.81 20.70 -1.48
C ALA A 19 -26.88 21.94 -1.59
N ASN A 20 -25.75 21.73 -2.27
CA ASN A 20 -24.82 22.71 -2.83
C ASN A 20 -23.98 23.55 -1.84
N ALA A 21 -22.83 22.99 -1.45
CA ALA A 21 -21.64 23.78 -1.11
C ALA A 21 -20.39 23.09 -1.68
N GLY A 22 -20.03 23.42 -2.92
CA GLY A 22 -18.72 23.06 -3.48
C GLY A 22 -17.65 23.95 -2.86
N GLY A 23 -16.85 23.40 -1.95
CA GLY A 23 -15.75 24.09 -1.27
C GLY A 23 -14.48 23.26 -1.31
N THR A 24 -13.69 23.42 -2.36
CA THR A 24 -12.34 22.83 -2.45
C THR A 24 -11.41 23.46 -1.41
N LEU A 25 -10.89 22.65 -0.49
CA LEU A 25 -9.71 23.04 0.29
C LEU A 25 -8.50 23.17 -0.65
N PRO A 26 -7.58 24.14 -0.42
CA PRO A 26 -6.45 24.35 -1.30
C PRO A 26 -5.39 23.27 -1.12
N PHE A 27 -5.05 22.57 -2.20
CA PHE A 27 -3.85 21.75 -2.27
C PHE A 27 -2.59 22.63 -2.18
N PRO A 28 -1.48 22.14 -1.61
CA PRO A 28 -0.20 22.85 -1.66
C PRO A 28 0.32 22.94 -3.11
N PRO A 29 1.15 23.96 -3.44
CA PRO A 29 1.60 24.19 -4.81
C PRO A 29 2.60 23.13 -5.27
N ILE A 30 2.17 22.30 -6.23
CA ILE A 30 3.05 21.39 -6.97
C ILE A 30 3.96 22.24 -7.88
N LEU A 31 5.28 22.16 -7.67
CA LEU A 31 6.27 22.75 -8.56
C LEU A 31 6.42 21.89 -9.84
N PRO A 32 6.76 22.50 -10.99
CA PRO A 32 6.44 21.91 -12.30
C PRO A 32 7.44 20.86 -12.77
N TYR A 33 6.90 19.69 -13.15
CA TYR A 33 7.57 18.70 -13.98
C TYR A 33 7.72 19.21 -15.44
N PRO A 34 8.88 19.07 -16.10
CA PRO A 34 9.04 19.34 -17.53
C PRO A 34 8.59 18.12 -18.38
N GLY A 35 7.28 17.87 -18.39
CA GLY A 35 6.61 16.87 -19.24
C GLY A 35 5.22 17.37 -19.63
N LEU A 36 4.71 17.03 -20.83
CA LEU A 36 3.48 17.62 -21.37
C LEU A 36 2.27 17.46 -20.43
N PHE A 37 1.80 18.56 -19.84
CA PHE A 37 0.54 18.60 -19.10
C PHE A 37 -0.62 19.00 -20.02
N LEU A 38 -1.63 18.13 -20.09
CA LEU A 38 -2.99 18.48 -20.53
C LEU A 38 -3.83 18.76 -19.26
N HIS A 39 -4.64 19.82 -19.27
CA HIS A 39 -5.36 20.32 -18.09
C HIS A 39 -6.87 20.13 -18.27
N SER A 40 -7.37 18.94 -17.94
CA SER A 40 -8.81 18.68 -18.05
C SER A 40 -9.62 19.52 -17.05
N THR A 41 -10.74 20.06 -17.52
CA THR A 41 -11.77 20.66 -16.66
C THR A 41 -13.03 19.80 -16.71
N HIS A 42 -13.48 19.30 -15.56
CA HIS A 42 -14.69 18.49 -15.49
C HIS A 42 -15.92 19.29 -15.94
N ARG A 43 -16.62 18.79 -16.96
CA ARG A 43 -18.02 19.16 -17.26
C ARG A 43 -18.92 17.94 -17.31
N SER A 44 -20.15 18.16 -16.87
CA SER A 44 -21.14 17.12 -16.55
C SER A 44 -21.74 16.42 -17.77
N ARG A 45 -22.13 15.16 -17.57
CA ARG A 45 -22.86 14.30 -18.53
C ARG A 45 -24.13 14.96 -19.09
N SER A 46 -24.39 14.76 -20.38
CA SER A 46 -25.72 14.88 -20.99
C SER A 46 -25.98 13.67 -21.90
N ALA A 47 -27.14 13.03 -21.76
CA ALA A 47 -27.41 11.71 -22.34
C ALA A 47 -27.80 11.76 -23.83
N TRP A 48 -27.00 11.12 -24.70
CA TRP A 48 -27.38 10.79 -26.09
C TRP A 48 -26.79 9.44 -26.54
N ALA A 49 -27.60 8.38 -26.48
CA ALA A 49 -27.47 7.15 -27.26
C ALA A 49 -28.88 6.54 -27.38
N PRO A 50 -29.27 5.85 -28.49
CA PRO A 50 -28.40 5.18 -29.46
C PRO A 50 -28.72 5.45 -30.95
N ALA A 51 -27.73 5.83 -31.75
CA ALA A 51 -27.88 5.89 -33.23
C ALA A 51 -26.60 5.61 -34.05
N MET A 52 -25.46 5.28 -33.42
CA MET A 52 -24.14 5.42 -34.07
C MET A 52 -23.39 4.12 -34.42
N ASN A 53 -23.89 2.93 -34.04
CA ASN A 53 -23.23 1.65 -34.38
C ASN A 53 -23.23 1.28 -35.88
N ASN A 54 -24.07 1.91 -36.71
CA ASN A 54 -24.22 1.54 -38.12
C ASN A 54 -23.39 2.38 -39.12
N ARG A 55 -22.52 3.29 -38.66
CA ARG A 55 -21.70 4.15 -39.57
C ARG A 55 -20.22 3.75 -39.71
N VAL A 56 -19.71 2.83 -38.90
CA VAL A 56 -18.26 2.50 -38.88
C VAL A 56 -17.84 1.50 -39.97
N ASN A 57 -18.76 0.65 -40.47
CA ASN A 57 -18.43 -0.47 -41.38
C ASN A 57 -18.57 -0.19 -42.89
N ARG A 58 -18.43 1.07 -43.36
CA ARG A 58 -18.48 1.41 -44.81
C ARG A 58 -17.40 2.41 -45.25
N PHE A 59 -16.13 2.07 -45.05
CA PHE A 59 -15.00 2.78 -45.66
C PHE A 59 -13.91 1.80 -46.13
N PHE A 60 -14.21 1.04 -47.18
CA PHE A 60 -13.25 0.12 -47.83
C PHE A 60 -13.34 0.18 -49.36
N GLU A 61 -13.04 1.34 -49.95
CA GLU A 61 -12.68 1.49 -51.36
C GLU A 61 -11.45 2.40 -51.51
N LYS A 62 -10.71 2.22 -52.63
CA LYS A 62 -9.33 2.70 -52.84
C LYS A 62 -9.06 4.15 -52.41
N PRO A 63 -7.88 4.46 -51.84
CA PRO A 63 -7.57 5.78 -51.29
C PRO A 63 -7.52 6.86 -52.39
N LYS A 64 -8.39 7.86 -52.28
CA LYS A 64 -8.21 9.13 -52.99
C LYS A 64 -7.18 9.96 -52.24
N ILE A 65 -6.18 10.48 -52.96
CA ILE A 65 -5.09 11.36 -52.48
C ILE A 65 -5.62 12.56 -51.65
N ASN A 66 -6.88 12.96 -51.87
CA ASN A 66 -7.57 14.03 -51.14
C ASN A 66 -7.81 13.73 -49.63
N MET A 67 -7.82 12.47 -49.16
CA MET A 67 -8.17 12.17 -47.76
C MET A 67 -7.26 12.85 -46.73
N LEU A 68 -5.95 12.94 -46.99
CA LEU A 68 -5.01 13.66 -46.10
C LEU A 68 -5.26 15.18 -46.10
N GLN A 69 -5.65 15.76 -47.26
CA GLN A 69 -5.99 17.17 -47.36
C GLN A 69 -7.28 17.48 -46.59
N VAL A 70 -8.30 16.63 -46.73
CA VAL A 70 -9.53 16.70 -45.92
C VAL A 70 -9.21 16.59 -44.43
N ALA A 71 -8.36 15.64 -44.02
CA ALA A 71 -8.01 15.46 -42.62
C ALA A 71 -7.36 16.71 -42.00
N ARG A 72 -6.38 17.31 -42.69
CA ARG A 72 -5.72 18.56 -42.29
C ARG A 72 -6.69 19.76 -42.26
N GLN A 73 -7.56 19.88 -43.27
CA GLN A 73 -8.59 20.93 -43.30
C GLN A 73 -9.57 20.80 -42.12
N LYS A 74 -9.95 19.56 -41.75
CA LYS A 74 -10.81 19.29 -40.60
C LYS A 74 -10.13 19.59 -39.25
N ALA A 75 -8.82 19.31 -39.13
CA ALA A 75 -8.04 19.71 -37.95
C ALA A 75 -8.02 21.24 -37.78
N GLN A 76 -7.76 21.99 -38.86
CA GLN A 76 -7.82 23.46 -38.85
C GLN A 76 -9.20 24.02 -38.47
N GLN A 77 -10.28 23.29 -38.78
CA GLN A 77 -11.65 23.62 -38.39
C GLN A 77 -12.02 23.17 -36.97
N LYS A 78 -11.10 22.51 -36.23
CA LYS A 78 -11.36 21.85 -34.94
C LYS A 78 -12.48 20.79 -34.98
N ASP A 79 -12.70 20.20 -36.15
CA ASP A 79 -13.62 19.08 -36.35
C ASP A 79 -12.85 17.77 -36.17
N TRP A 80 -12.49 17.50 -34.91
CA TRP A 80 -11.50 16.50 -34.52
C TRP A 80 -11.90 15.08 -34.92
N GLY A 81 -13.15 14.67 -34.63
CA GLY A 81 -13.65 13.33 -34.99
C GLY A 81 -13.61 13.07 -36.51
N SER A 82 -13.97 14.07 -37.32
CA SER A 82 -13.88 13.97 -38.78
C SER A 82 -12.43 13.96 -39.27
N SER A 83 -11.55 14.74 -38.63
CA SER A 83 -10.12 14.77 -38.95
C SER A 83 -9.44 13.43 -38.66
N ILE A 84 -9.65 12.88 -37.46
CA ILE A 84 -9.15 11.57 -37.04
C ILE A 84 -9.67 10.47 -37.98
N GLY A 85 -10.96 10.45 -38.26
CA GLY A 85 -11.55 9.48 -39.20
C GLY A 85 -10.92 9.55 -40.60
N ALA A 86 -10.66 10.75 -41.11
CA ALA A 86 -10.00 10.95 -42.40
C ALA A 86 -8.51 10.53 -42.38
N TYR A 87 -7.79 10.79 -41.29
CA TYR A 87 -6.42 10.29 -41.09
C TYR A 87 -6.37 8.76 -41.07
N LEU A 88 -7.22 8.11 -40.27
CA LEU A 88 -7.27 6.65 -40.16
C LEU A 88 -7.58 5.99 -41.51
N ALA A 89 -8.50 6.57 -42.29
CA ALA A 89 -8.84 6.10 -43.64
C ALA A 89 -7.67 6.25 -44.62
N TYR A 90 -6.86 7.32 -44.53
CA TYR A 90 -5.66 7.47 -45.33
C TYR A 90 -4.55 6.49 -44.91
N LEU A 91 -4.23 6.47 -43.61
CA LEU A 91 -3.14 5.69 -43.02
C LEU A 91 -3.33 4.17 -43.17
N SER A 92 -4.59 3.70 -43.23
CA SER A 92 -4.91 2.29 -43.50
C SER A 92 -4.48 1.78 -44.88
N HIS A 93 -4.12 2.69 -45.80
CA HIS A 93 -3.62 2.37 -47.14
C HIS A 93 -2.27 3.03 -47.45
N ALA A 94 -1.65 3.70 -46.48
CA ALA A 94 -0.36 4.37 -46.63
C ALA A 94 0.82 3.38 -46.56
N THR A 95 1.92 3.68 -47.26
CA THR A 95 3.19 2.97 -47.09
C THR A 95 3.83 3.26 -45.74
N GLU A 96 4.78 2.44 -45.28
CA GLU A 96 5.49 2.69 -44.03
C GLU A 96 6.24 4.03 -44.04
N ASP A 97 6.83 4.44 -45.16
CA ASP A 97 7.46 5.75 -45.32
C ASP A 97 6.45 6.90 -45.14
N GLN A 98 5.24 6.76 -45.69
CA GLN A 98 4.17 7.74 -45.54
C GLN A 98 3.66 7.81 -44.11
N LYS A 99 3.50 6.66 -43.44
CA LYS A 99 3.14 6.62 -42.02
C LYS A 99 4.21 7.28 -41.17
N HIS A 100 5.49 7.02 -41.44
CA HIS A 100 6.64 7.62 -40.73
C HIS A 100 6.65 9.14 -40.87
N GLN A 101 6.49 9.66 -42.09
CA GLN A 101 6.40 11.11 -42.34
C GLN A 101 5.22 11.78 -41.62
N LEU A 102 4.13 11.05 -41.36
CA LEU A 102 2.91 11.56 -40.71
C LEU A 102 2.82 11.24 -39.21
N ALA A 103 3.76 10.49 -38.64
CA ALA A 103 3.65 9.97 -37.27
C ALA A 103 3.51 11.10 -36.23
N LEU A 104 4.37 12.11 -36.29
CA LEU A 104 4.34 13.26 -35.38
C LEU A 104 3.11 14.15 -35.60
N GLU A 105 2.68 14.35 -36.84
CA GLU A 105 1.48 15.14 -37.16
C GLU A 105 0.21 14.46 -36.64
N PHE A 106 0.10 13.14 -36.81
CA PHE A 106 -1.05 12.37 -36.32
C PHE A 106 -1.03 12.21 -34.79
N GLN A 107 0.15 12.06 -34.18
CA GLN A 107 0.31 12.12 -32.73
C GLN A 107 -0.17 13.46 -32.16
N GLN A 108 0.26 14.58 -32.75
CA GLN A 108 -0.16 15.91 -32.30
C GLN A 108 -1.68 16.11 -32.46
N LEU A 109 -2.27 15.64 -33.58
CA LEU A 109 -3.72 15.65 -33.75
C LEU A 109 -4.45 14.90 -32.63
N LEU A 110 -3.95 13.73 -32.22
CA LEU A 110 -4.57 12.96 -31.14
C LEU A 110 -4.47 13.70 -29.80
N ILE A 111 -3.32 14.34 -29.51
CA ILE A 111 -3.11 15.20 -28.33
C ILE A 111 -4.09 16.38 -28.33
N ASP A 112 -4.11 17.17 -29.42
CA ASP A 112 -4.96 18.36 -29.56
C ASP A 112 -6.46 18.00 -29.51
N SER A 113 -6.84 16.80 -29.95
CA SER A 113 -8.23 16.31 -29.91
C SER A 113 -8.70 15.83 -28.55
N TYR A 114 -7.78 15.54 -27.61
CA TYR A 114 -8.04 14.72 -26.43
C TYR A 114 -9.14 15.31 -25.53
N GLU A 115 -9.07 16.60 -25.22
CA GLU A 115 -10.07 17.32 -24.40
C GLU A 115 -11.35 17.68 -25.17
N HIS A 116 -11.47 17.25 -26.43
CA HIS A 116 -12.50 17.70 -27.37
C HIS A 116 -13.32 16.56 -27.99
N ILE A 117 -13.01 15.31 -27.67
CA ILE A 117 -13.76 14.12 -28.11
C ILE A 117 -14.19 13.28 -26.90
N GLU A 118 -15.21 12.46 -27.07
CA GLU A 118 -15.69 11.60 -25.97
C GLU A 118 -14.63 10.57 -25.58
N ALA A 119 -14.40 10.37 -24.28
CA ALA A 119 -13.43 9.41 -23.76
C ALA A 119 -13.64 8.00 -24.35
N PHE A 120 -14.89 7.51 -24.42
CA PHE A 120 -15.21 6.23 -25.02
C PHE A 120 -14.83 6.12 -26.51
N TYR A 121 -14.93 7.23 -27.27
CA TYR A 121 -14.45 7.27 -28.64
C TYR A 121 -12.91 7.21 -28.69
N PHE A 122 -12.21 7.95 -27.83
CA PHE A 122 -10.74 7.90 -27.72
C PHE A 122 -10.23 6.50 -27.31
N GLU A 123 -10.89 5.82 -26.37
CA GLU A 123 -10.59 4.41 -26.01
C GLU A 123 -10.71 3.49 -27.23
N GLY A 124 -11.81 3.60 -27.98
CA GLY A 124 -12.07 2.78 -29.18
C GLY A 124 -11.03 2.94 -30.30
N LEU A 125 -10.28 4.05 -30.32
CA LEU A 125 -9.22 4.30 -31.28
C LEU A 125 -7.93 3.50 -31.00
N TYR A 126 -7.68 3.04 -29.77
CA TYR A 126 -6.41 2.42 -29.35
C TYR A 126 -5.95 1.31 -30.32
N HIS A 127 -6.80 0.29 -30.53
CA HIS A 127 -6.46 -0.86 -31.37
C HIS A 127 -6.28 -0.48 -32.85
N MET A 128 -6.90 0.60 -33.33
CA MET A 128 -6.67 1.09 -34.69
C MET A 128 -5.30 1.77 -34.79
N VAL A 129 -5.01 2.70 -33.89
CA VAL A 129 -3.74 3.45 -33.89
C VAL A 129 -2.55 2.53 -33.63
N LYS A 130 -2.66 1.59 -32.68
CA LYS A 130 -1.65 0.55 -32.43
C LYS A 130 -1.34 -0.31 -33.66
N ARG A 131 -2.36 -0.69 -34.46
CA ARG A 131 -2.18 -1.46 -35.70
C ARG A 131 -1.53 -0.63 -36.82
N LEU A 132 -1.77 0.68 -36.86
CA LEU A 132 -1.15 1.58 -37.84
C LEU A 132 0.31 1.88 -37.48
N TYR A 133 0.61 2.00 -36.19
CA TYR A 133 1.91 2.41 -35.65
C TYR A 133 2.50 1.41 -34.64
N PRO A 134 2.65 0.12 -34.98
CA PRO A 134 2.98 -0.94 -34.02
C PRO A 134 4.39 -0.83 -33.44
N SER A 135 5.29 -0.09 -34.10
CA SER A 135 6.68 0.15 -33.68
C SER A 135 6.90 1.51 -33.02
N TYR A 136 5.86 2.34 -32.88
CA TYR A 136 5.97 3.67 -32.26
C TYR A 136 5.51 3.63 -30.81
N ARG A 137 6.06 4.57 -30.03
CA ARG A 137 5.80 4.70 -28.59
C ARG A 137 4.48 5.43 -28.28
N PHE A 138 4.13 6.46 -29.06
CA PHE A 138 2.98 7.32 -28.79
C PHE A 138 1.61 6.62 -28.63
N PRO A 139 1.29 5.49 -29.32
CA PRO A 139 0.04 4.77 -29.08
C PRO A 139 -0.04 4.13 -27.70
N TYR A 140 1.10 3.91 -27.05
CA TYR A 140 1.17 3.40 -25.68
C TYR A 140 1.23 4.54 -24.69
N ASP A 141 2.03 5.59 -24.93
CA ASP A 141 2.13 6.75 -24.02
C ASP A 141 0.77 7.44 -23.84
N LEU A 142 0.10 7.79 -24.95
CA LEU A 142 -1.18 8.52 -24.92
C LEU A 142 -2.29 7.71 -24.24
N TRP A 143 -2.37 6.41 -24.48
CA TRP A 143 -3.39 5.56 -23.85
C TRP A 143 -3.05 5.18 -22.42
N THR A 144 -1.76 5.04 -22.06
CA THR A 144 -1.34 4.88 -20.66
C THR A 144 -1.78 6.10 -19.86
N GLU A 145 -1.51 7.30 -20.37
CA GLU A 145 -1.87 8.54 -19.70
C GLU A 145 -3.39 8.71 -19.62
N HIS A 146 -4.10 8.40 -20.71
CA HIS A 146 -5.56 8.43 -20.72
C HIS A 146 -6.18 7.46 -19.69
N TYR A 147 -5.68 6.23 -19.60
CA TYR A 147 -6.17 5.25 -18.62
C TYR A 147 -5.81 5.64 -17.20
N TYR A 148 -4.62 6.21 -16.96
CA TYR A 148 -4.23 6.74 -15.65
C TYR A 148 -5.17 7.88 -15.21
N ILE A 149 -5.34 8.92 -16.03
CA ILE A 149 -6.24 10.06 -15.74
C ILE A 149 -7.71 9.61 -15.57
N SER A 150 -8.13 8.56 -16.28
CA SER A 150 -9.48 8.00 -16.18
C SER A 150 -9.67 7.02 -15.01
N GLY A 151 -8.66 6.83 -14.14
CA GLY A 151 -8.70 5.89 -13.01
C GLY A 151 -8.58 4.40 -13.38
N LYS A 152 -8.44 4.08 -14.68
CA LYS A 152 -8.29 2.72 -15.21
C LYS A 152 -6.84 2.22 -15.06
N HIS A 153 -6.31 2.28 -13.85
CA HIS A 153 -4.92 1.99 -13.51
C HIS A 153 -4.44 0.62 -14.02
N HIS A 154 -5.32 -0.40 -13.95
CA HIS A 154 -5.03 -1.73 -14.46
C HIS A 154 -4.70 -1.74 -15.97
N MET A 155 -5.39 -0.93 -16.79
CA MET A 155 -5.10 -0.80 -18.23
C MET A 155 -3.80 -0.05 -18.48
N ALA A 156 -3.53 1.01 -17.71
CA ALA A 156 -2.27 1.76 -17.79
C ALA A 156 -1.06 0.86 -17.48
N ILE A 157 -1.13 0.06 -16.42
CA ILE A 157 -0.09 -0.92 -16.06
C ILE A 157 0.08 -1.98 -17.15
N THR A 158 -1.01 -2.49 -17.75
CA THR A 158 -0.93 -3.43 -18.88
C THR A 158 -0.14 -2.86 -20.06
N LEU A 159 -0.39 -1.60 -20.44
CA LEU A 159 0.33 -0.95 -21.53
C LEU A 159 1.80 -0.70 -21.21
N LEU A 160 2.10 -0.26 -19.99
CA LEU A 160 3.47 -0.05 -19.54
C LEU A 160 4.28 -1.34 -19.51
N ARG A 161 3.67 -2.46 -19.10
CA ARG A 161 4.30 -3.79 -19.13
C ARG A 161 4.51 -4.31 -20.53
N GLU A 162 3.56 -4.07 -21.44
CA GLU A 162 3.77 -4.40 -22.85
C GLU A 162 4.96 -3.62 -23.41
N ASN A 163 5.07 -2.31 -23.13
CA ASN A 163 6.24 -1.51 -23.51
C ASN A 163 7.54 -2.05 -22.89
N LEU A 164 7.54 -2.38 -21.59
CA LEU A 164 8.72 -2.89 -20.89
C LEU A 164 9.21 -4.23 -21.46
N SER A 165 8.30 -5.06 -21.97
CA SER A 165 8.65 -6.32 -22.65
C SER A 165 9.26 -6.14 -24.05
N ARG A 166 9.32 -4.90 -24.56
CA ARG A 166 9.71 -4.56 -25.94
C ARG A 166 10.93 -3.63 -26.03
N THR A 167 11.56 -3.28 -24.91
CA THR A 167 12.71 -2.38 -24.87
C THR A 167 13.85 -2.94 -24.02
N ASP A 168 15.04 -2.93 -24.60
CA ASP A 168 16.29 -3.34 -23.97
C ASP A 168 17.14 -2.13 -23.51
N ASP A 169 16.72 -0.88 -23.79
CA ASP A 169 17.43 0.29 -23.22
C ASP A 169 17.10 0.42 -21.72
N LEU A 170 18.15 0.32 -20.90
CA LEU A 170 18.04 0.35 -19.44
C LEU A 170 17.34 1.60 -18.89
N GLU A 171 17.54 2.79 -19.45
CA GLU A 171 16.90 4.01 -18.92
C GLU A 171 15.41 4.03 -19.24
N GLU A 172 15.03 3.59 -20.44
CA GLU A 172 13.63 3.41 -20.78
C GLU A 172 12.98 2.33 -19.90
N ARG A 173 13.67 1.22 -19.65
CA ARG A 173 13.22 0.18 -18.71
C ARG A 173 13.03 0.74 -17.30
N CYS A 174 13.98 1.50 -16.76
CA CYS A 174 13.84 2.18 -15.46
C CYS A 174 12.60 3.09 -15.43
N LYS A 175 12.40 3.94 -16.45
CA LYS A 175 11.28 4.89 -16.51
C LYS A 175 9.92 4.19 -16.52
N LEU A 176 9.82 3.10 -17.28
CA LEU A 176 8.62 2.26 -17.31
C LEU A 176 8.40 1.54 -15.97
N ILE A 177 9.46 1.01 -15.35
CA ILE A 177 9.39 0.36 -14.03
C ILE A 177 8.94 1.36 -12.96
N SER A 178 9.53 2.56 -12.88
CA SER A 178 9.10 3.61 -11.95
C SER A 178 7.62 3.93 -12.13
N LYS A 179 7.17 4.21 -13.36
CA LYS A 179 5.76 4.53 -13.61
C LYS A 179 4.82 3.35 -13.30
N ILE A 180 5.26 2.09 -13.45
CA ILE A 180 4.46 0.94 -13.00
C ILE A 180 4.38 0.90 -11.48
N GLN A 181 5.49 1.14 -10.76
CA GLN A 181 5.52 1.18 -9.29
C GLN A 181 4.63 2.30 -8.76
N ASP A 182 4.82 3.55 -9.24
CA ASP A 182 4.08 4.74 -8.81
C ASP A 182 2.55 4.62 -9.06
N ILE A 183 2.11 3.80 -10.03
CA ILE A 183 0.68 3.50 -10.26
C ILE A 183 0.23 2.31 -9.40
N THR A 184 1.05 1.25 -9.27
CA THR A 184 0.71 0.05 -8.47
C THR A 184 0.49 0.44 -7.01
N GLU A 185 1.42 1.17 -6.41
CA GLU A 185 1.38 1.64 -5.01
C GLU A 185 0.14 2.50 -4.69
N LYS A 186 -0.47 3.15 -5.70
CA LYS A 186 -1.69 3.98 -5.54
C LYS A 186 -2.99 3.24 -5.84
N SER A 187 -2.92 2.01 -6.35
CA SER A 187 -4.07 1.35 -6.99
C SER A 187 -4.26 -0.12 -6.62
N PHE A 188 -3.28 -0.75 -5.97
CA PHE A 188 -3.28 -2.15 -5.62
C PHE A 188 -2.36 -2.41 -4.42
N ASP A 189 -2.92 -2.90 -3.31
CA ASP A 189 -2.15 -3.23 -2.12
C ASP A 189 -1.49 -4.61 -2.23
N ALA A 190 -0.19 -4.69 -1.93
CA ALA A 190 0.61 -5.91 -2.09
C ALA A 190 0.10 -7.10 -1.25
N TRP A 191 -0.56 -6.87 -0.12
CA TRP A 191 -1.09 -7.93 0.76
C TRP A 191 -2.11 -8.83 0.07
N HIS A 192 -2.78 -8.35 -1.00
CA HIS A 192 -3.66 -9.17 -1.83
C HIS A 192 -2.94 -10.41 -2.38
N PHE A 193 -1.64 -10.33 -2.71
CA PHE A 193 -0.87 -11.51 -3.12
C PHE A 193 -0.79 -12.55 -2.01
N TYR A 194 -0.48 -12.14 -0.79
CA TYR A 194 -0.34 -13.09 0.31
C TYR A 194 -1.68 -13.77 0.62
N MET A 195 -2.78 -13.01 0.62
CA MET A 195 -4.13 -13.55 0.82
C MET A 195 -4.59 -14.52 -0.27
N VAL A 196 -4.41 -14.19 -1.56
CA VAL A 196 -4.79 -15.15 -2.62
C VAL A 196 -3.83 -16.33 -2.71
N ASN A 197 -2.63 -16.24 -2.14
CA ASN A 197 -1.67 -17.33 -2.05
C ASN A 197 -1.82 -18.18 -0.76
N ASP A 198 -2.68 -17.78 0.20
CA ASP A 198 -2.98 -18.58 1.40
C ASP A 198 -3.92 -19.75 1.05
N GLU A 199 -3.32 -20.92 0.79
CA GLU A 199 -4.02 -22.15 0.44
C GLU A 199 -4.98 -22.62 1.54
N LYS A 200 -4.64 -22.39 2.83
CA LYS A 200 -5.45 -22.81 4.00
C LYS A 200 -6.71 -21.96 4.08
N ARG A 201 -6.58 -20.63 4.03
CA ARG A 201 -7.70 -19.67 3.96
C ARG A 201 -8.60 -19.99 2.77
N ASN A 202 -8.03 -20.08 1.57
CA ASN A 202 -8.79 -20.31 0.34
C ASN A 202 -9.54 -21.66 0.37
N GLY A 203 -8.90 -22.71 0.88
CA GLY A 203 -9.51 -24.03 1.03
C GLY A 203 -10.67 -24.03 2.03
N ALA A 204 -10.51 -23.33 3.16
CA ALA A 204 -11.57 -23.17 4.17
C ALA A 204 -12.79 -22.43 3.59
N PHE A 205 -12.58 -21.28 2.93
CA PHE A 205 -13.67 -20.54 2.29
C PHE A 205 -14.36 -21.31 1.17
N LYS A 206 -13.59 -21.94 0.26
CA LYS A 206 -14.14 -22.79 -0.80
C LYS A 206 -15.07 -23.87 -0.21
N LYS A 207 -14.58 -24.62 0.79
CA LYS A 207 -15.35 -25.68 1.44
C LYS A 207 -16.60 -25.14 2.15
N ALA A 208 -16.49 -24.00 2.83
CA ALA A 208 -17.62 -23.38 3.53
C ALA A 208 -18.72 -22.93 2.56
N ILE A 209 -18.35 -22.30 1.45
CA ILE A 209 -19.27 -21.89 0.38
C ILE A 209 -19.94 -23.11 -0.25
N GLU A 210 -19.17 -24.15 -0.60
CA GLU A 210 -19.68 -25.41 -1.16
C GLU A 210 -20.68 -26.08 -0.21
N GLU A 211 -20.35 -26.24 1.07
CA GLU A 211 -21.24 -26.86 2.05
C GLU A 211 -22.49 -26.01 2.33
N ALA A 212 -22.38 -24.67 2.38
CA ALA A 212 -23.52 -23.78 2.59
C ALA A 212 -24.52 -23.85 1.41
N VAL A 213 -24.03 -23.78 0.17
CA VAL A 213 -24.88 -23.91 -1.02
C VAL A 213 -25.52 -25.30 -1.07
N MET A 214 -24.77 -26.38 -0.82
CA MET A 214 -25.32 -27.74 -0.86
C MET A 214 -26.38 -28.01 0.21
N LYS A 215 -26.16 -27.56 1.45
CA LYS A 215 -27.10 -27.78 2.57
C LYS A 215 -28.35 -26.90 2.47
N ASN A 216 -28.29 -25.77 1.77
CA ASN A 216 -29.47 -24.96 1.49
C ASN A 216 -30.43 -25.64 0.49
N PRO A 217 -31.76 -25.50 0.67
CA PRO A 217 -32.75 -25.93 -0.31
C PRO A 217 -32.47 -25.36 -1.72
N PRO A 218 -32.77 -26.09 -2.82
CA PRO A 218 -32.45 -25.64 -4.18
C PRO A 218 -33.01 -24.27 -4.57
N ASP A 219 -34.15 -23.86 -4.00
CA ASP A 219 -34.78 -22.55 -4.18
C ASP A 219 -34.13 -21.41 -3.37
N LYS A 220 -33.14 -21.73 -2.50
CA LYS A 220 -32.52 -20.82 -1.53
C LYS A 220 -30.98 -20.82 -1.61
N ARG A 221 -30.46 -20.81 -2.83
CA ARG A 221 -29.02 -20.87 -3.14
C ARG A 221 -28.50 -19.59 -3.82
N SER A 222 -29.13 -18.44 -3.56
CA SER A 222 -28.63 -17.17 -4.06
C SER A 222 -27.55 -16.60 -3.14
N VAL A 223 -26.41 -16.20 -3.71
CA VAL A 223 -25.21 -15.77 -2.96
C VAL A 223 -24.94 -14.29 -3.22
N ILE A 224 -24.60 -13.53 -2.18
CA ILE A 224 -24.00 -12.20 -2.28
C ILE A 224 -22.61 -12.22 -1.65
N ASP A 225 -21.64 -11.64 -2.33
CA ASP A 225 -20.23 -11.57 -1.96
C ASP A 225 -19.86 -10.08 -1.79
N ILE A 226 -19.66 -9.64 -0.55
CA ILE A 226 -19.41 -8.24 -0.19
C ILE A 226 -17.93 -8.04 0.12
N GLY A 227 -17.29 -7.13 -0.62
CA GLY A 227 -15.83 -7.01 -0.63
C GLY A 227 -15.22 -8.14 -1.43
N CYS A 228 -15.74 -8.39 -2.64
CA CYS A 228 -15.36 -9.60 -3.39
C CYS A 228 -13.90 -9.59 -3.87
N GLY A 229 -13.22 -8.45 -3.86
CA GLY A 229 -11.81 -8.31 -4.18
C GLY A 229 -11.51 -8.81 -5.59
N SER A 230 -10.69 -9.85 -5.70
CA SER A 230 -10.35 -10.50 -6.97
C SER A 230 -11.48 -11.35 -7.58
N GLY A 231 -12.64 -11.44 -6.91
CA GLY A 231 -13.76 -12.30 -7.29
C GLY A 231 -13.56 -13.78 -6.92
N LEU A 232 -12.51 -14.14 -6.18
CA LEU A 232 -12.17 -15.54 -5.89
C LEU A 232 -13.30 -16.31 -5.18
N LEU A 233 -13.97 -15.69 -4.20
CA LEU A 233 -15.03 -16.33 -3.42
C LEU A 233 -16.32 -16.49 -4.25
N SER A 234 -16.73 -15.44 -4.97
CA SER A 234 -17.76 -15.51 -6.01
C SER A 234 -17.47 -16.57 -7.08
N ALA A 235 -16.21 -16.76 -7.48
CA ALA A 235 -15.82 -17.78 -8.44
C ALA A 235 -15.97 -19.19 -7.87
N TYR A 236 -15.68 -19.42 -6.58
CA TYR A 236 -16.01 -20.68 -5.89
C TYR A 236 -17.52 -20.93 -5.87
N ALA A 237 -18.33 -19.94 -5.46
CA ALA A 237 -19.79 -20.05 -5.50
C ALA A 237 -20.30 -20.38 -6.92
N SER A 238 -19.70 -19.79 -7.96
CA SER A 238 -20.04 -20.04 -9.37
C SER A 238 -19.76 -21.48 -9.85
N LYS A 239 -18.94 -22.25 -9.13
CA LYS A 239 -18.70 -23.69 -9.40
C LYS A 239 -19.62 -24.63 -8.60
N THR A 240 -20.66 -24.10 -7.97
CA THR A 240 -21.67 -24.85 -7.21
C THR A 240 -23.07 -24.69 -7.82
N ASP A 241 -24.08 -25.30 -7.22
CA ASP A 241 -25.51 -25.11 -7.54
C ASP A 241 -26.07 -23.71 -7.15
N ALA A 242 -25.22 -22.67 -7.04
CA ALA A 242 -25.64 -21.32 -6.70
C ALA A 242 -26.50 -20.73 -7.83
N THR A 243 -27.75 -20.36 -7.52
CA THR A 243 -28.75 -19.99 -8.53
C THR A 243 -28.47 -18.65 -9.21
N ARG A 244 -27.88 -17.71 -8.46
CA ARG A 244 -27.43 -16.39 -8.89
C ARG A 244 -26.45 -15.85 -7.87
N ILE A 245 -25.44 -15.12 -8.34
CA ILE A 245 -24.39 -14.56 -7.49
C ILE A 245 -24.29 -13.05 -7.74
N LEU A 246 -24.22 -12.25 -6.68
CA LEU A 246 -23.91 -10.82 -6.75
C LEU A 246 -22.58 -10.55 -6.05
N ALA A 247 -21.56 -10.22 -6.84
CA ALA A 247 -20.27 -9.76 -6.38
C ALA A 247 -20.29 -8.24 -6.24
N VAL A 248 -19.82 -7.70 -5.11
CA VAL A 248 -19.83 -6.27 -4.81
C VAL A 248 -18.45 -5.84 -4.34
N ASP A 249 -17.87 -4.86 -5.03
CA ASP A 249 -16.62 -4.20 -4.65
C ASP A 249 -16.68 -2.72 -5.04
N GLU A 250 -16.01 -1.84 -4.32
CA GLU A 250 -15.96 -0.41 -4.65
C GLU A 250 -14.68 0.03 -5.35
N ASN A 251 -13.61 -0.75 -5.25
CA ASN A 251 -12.31 -0.43 -5.80
C ASN A 251 -12.28 -0.71 -7.32
N GLU A 252 -11.92 0.30 -8.12
CA GLU A 252 -11.87 0.21 -9.58
C GLU A 252 -10.92 -0.91 -10.07
N THR A 253 -9.77 -1.04 -9.42
CA THR A 253 -8.76 -2.04 -9.75
C THR A 253 -9.28 -3.44 -9.44
N MET A 254 -9.80 -3.67 -8.24
CA MET A 254 -10.31 -4.98 -7.81
C MET A 254 -11.54 -5.40 -8.62
N HIS A 255 -12.49 -4.48 -8.87
CA HIS A 255 -13.60 -4.69 -9.79
C HIS A 255 -13.14 -5.14 -11.19
N SER A 256 -12.12 -4.47 -11.75
CA SER A 256 -11.57 -4.82 -13.07
C SER A 256 -10.85 -6.18 -13.07
N ILE A 257 -10.19 -6.54 -11.98
CA ILE A 257 -9.60 -7.88 -11.78
C ILE A 257 -10.72 -8.92 -11.72
N ALA A 258 -11.76 -8.71 -10.91
CA ALA A 258 -12.87 -9.63 -10.74
C ALA A 258 -13.62 -9.89 -12.04
N GLU A 259 -13.90 -8.87 -12.85
CA GLU A 259 -14.52 -9.02 -14.18
C GLU A 259 -13.71 -9.98 -15.07
N GLU A 260 -12.39 -9.77 -15.14
CA GLU A 260 -11.48 -10.61 -15.93
C GLU A 260 -11.33 -12.03 -15.34
N VAL A 261 -11.38 -12.19 -14.01
CA VAL A 261 -11.42 -13.50 -13.35
C VAL A 261 -12.70 -14.25 -13.70
N PHE A 262 -13.87 -13.63 -13.59
CA PHE A 262 -15.14 -14.25 -13.97
C PHE A 262 -15.16 -14.64 -15.45
N ARG A 263 -14.64 -13.79 -16.33
CA ARG A 263 -14.51 -14.07 -17.76
C ARG A 263 -13.55 -15.23 -18.05
N ARG A 264 -12.38 -15.30 -17.39
CA ARG A 264 -11.41 -16.40 -17.54
C ARG A 264 -11.92 -17.73 -17.03
N ASN A 265 -12.81 -17.73 -16.04
CA ASN A 265 -13.35 -18.94 -15.43
C ASN A 265 -14.74 -19.35 -15.97
N GLY A 266 -15.37 -18.56 -16.84
CA GLY A 266 -16.72 -18.85 -17.35
C GLY A 266 -17.79 -18.77 -16.27
N CYS A 267 -17.74 -17.73 -15.43
CA CYS A 267 -18.66 -17.50 -14.32
C CYS A 267 -19.91 -16.73 -14.77
N GLU A 268 -20.74 -17.36 -15.61
CA GLU A 268 -21.91 -16.71 -16.26
C GLU A 268 -23.06 -16.36 -15.30
N ASN A 269 -23.11 -16.97 -14.11
CA ASN A 269 -24.13 -16.72 -13.08
C ASN A 269 -23.75 -15.60 -12.08
N VAL A 270 -22.65 -14.88 -12.30
CA VAL A 270 -22.17 -13.79 -11.44
C VAL A 270 -22.51 -12.44 -12.07
N THR A 271 -23.23 -11.60 -11.33
CA THR A 271 -23.35 -10.16 -11.59
C THR A 271 -22.33 -9.43 -10.72
N LEU A 272 -21.48 -8.59 -11.31
CA LEU A 272 -20.51 -7.77 -10.59
C LEU A 272 -20.97 -6.32 -10.54
N MET A 273 -20.97 -5.71 -9.35
CA MET A 273 -21.33 -4.30 -9.14
C MET A 273 -20.16 -3.51 -8.55
N LYS A 274 -19.82 -2.38 -9.19
CA LYS A 274 -18.84 -1.41 -8.69
C LYS A 274 -19.48 -0.37 -7.78
N CYS A 275 -19.56 -0.66 -6.49
CA CYS A 275 -20.04 0.28 -5.47
C CYS A 275 -19.78 -0.25 -4.05
N HIS A 276 -19.72 0.65 -3.07
CA HIS A 276 -19.84 0.27 -1.66
C HIS A 276 -21.17 -0.46 -1.40
N SER A 277 -21.17 -1.46 -0.51
CA SER A 277 -22.33 -2.33 -0.20
C SER A 277 -23.59 -1.57 0.24
N SER A 278 -23.41 -0.48 0.99
CA SER A 278 -24.49 0.43 1.41
C SER A 278 -25.24 1.10 0.24
N LEU A 279 -24.63 1.17 -0.94
CA LEU A 279 -25.22 1.75 -2.15
C LEU A 279 -25.93 0.71 -3.04
N VAL A 280 -25.81 -0.59 -2.74
CA VAL A 280 -26.50 -1.66 -3.46
C VAL A 280 -28.01 -1.51 -3.31
N LYS A 281 -28.71 -1.41 -4.45
CA LYS A 281 -30.16 -1.30 -4.55
C LYS A 281 -30.73 -2.51 -5.27
N LEU A 282 -31.32 -3.42 -4.50
CA LEU A 282 -32.09 -4.54 -5.02
C LEU A 282 -33.54 -4.11 -5.28
N SER A 283 -34.26 -4.86 -6.10
CA SER A 283 -35.72 -4.69 -6.19
C SER A 283 -36.43 -5.12 -4.90
N ASP A 284 -37.63 -4.60 -4.62
CA ASP A 284 -38.32 -4.80 -3.32
C ASP A 284 -38.42 -6.27 -2.87
N LYS A 285 -38.57 -7.20 -3.83
CA LYS A 285 -38.73 -8.64 -3.62
C LYS A 285 -37.43 -9.44 -3.65
N GLU A 286 -36.32 -8.82 -4.01
CA GLU A 286 -35.07 -9.49 -4.28
C GLU A 286 -34.17 -9.46 -3.05
N ARG A 287 -33.76 -10.64 -2.59
CA ARG A 287 -32.86 -10.86 -1.45
C ARG A 287 -31.94 -12.04 -1.73
N TYR A 288 -30.90 -12.19 -0.92
CA TYR A 288 -29.92 -13.27 -1.01
C TYR A 288 -30.00 -14.21 0.19
N ASP A 289 -29.80 -15.51 -0.05
CA ASP A 289 -29.91 -16.56 0.97
C ASP A 289 -28.59 -16.80 1.70
N ILE A 290 -27.48 -16.52 1.03
CA ILE A 290 -26.12 -16.71 1.53
C ILE A 290 -25.34 -15.41 1.36
N LEU A 291 -24.80 -14.88 2.44
CA LEU A 291 -23.78 -13.83 2.43
C LEU A 291 -22.41 -14.48 2.61
N VAL A 292 -21.46 -14.15 1.74
CA VAL A 292 -20.03 -14.29 2.03
C VAL A 292 -19.39 -12.91 2.07
N THR A 293 -18.47 -12.70 3.01
CA THR A 293 -17.61 -11.53 3.05
C THR A 293 -16.30 -11.90 3.71
N GLU A 294 -15.23 -11.23 3.32
CA GLU A 294 -13.91 -11.38 3.95
C GLU A 294 -13.30 -10.02 4.27
N THR A 295 -14.13 -9.15 4.86
CA THR A 295 -13.76 -7.83 5.37
C THR A 295 -13.24 -7.94 6.82
N LEU A 296 -12.26 -8.83 7.03
CA LEU A 296 -11.62 -9.09 8.33
C LEU A 296 -10.26 -8.40 8.36
N ASP A 297 -9.83 -7.89 9.51
CA ASP A 297 -8.49 -7.32 9.69
C ASP A 297 -7.71 -8.03 10.81
N CYS A 298 -6.56 -7.51 11.25
CA CYS A 298 -5.75 -8.17 12.29
C CYS A 298 -6.47 -8.34 13.65
N ALA A 299 -7.51 -7.55 13.94
CA ALA A 299 -8.41 -7.72 15.09
C ALA A 299 -9.86 -8.12 14.69
N ALA A 300 -10.03 -8.66 13.48
CA ALA A 300 -11.27 -9.05 12.79
C ALA A 300 -12.25 -7.93 12.42
N PHE A 301 -12.29 -6.81 13.13
CA PHE A 301 -13.40 -5.86 13.02
C PHE A 301 -13.06 -4.57 12.26
N GLY A 302 -11.77 -4.20 12.10
CA GLY A 302 -11.36 -2.86 11.65
C GLY A 302 -11.91 -2.42 10.28
N GLU A 303 -12.20 -3.35 9.38
CA GLU A 303 -12.81 -3.09 8.06
C GLU A 303 -14.35 -2.93 8.09
N GLY A 304 -14.96 -2.81 9.28
CA GLY A 304 -16.37 -2.45 9.42
C GLY A 304 -17.36 -3.62 9.27
N ILE A 305 -16.88 -4.87 9.40
CA ILE A 305 -17.67 -6.10 9.14
C ILE A 305 -19.00 -6.17 9.90
N ILE A 306 -19.07 -5.69 11.15
CA ILE A 306 -20.30 -5.71 11.97
C ILE A 306 -21.35 -4.79 11.34
N SER A 307 -20.92 -3.59 10.96
CA SER A 307 -21.74 -2.59 10.28
C SER A 307 -22.21 -3.07 8.90
N THR A 308 -21.30 -3.65 8.11
CA THR A 308 -21.58 -4.21 6.77
C THR A 308 -22.57 -5.37 6.81
N ILE A 309 -22.37 -6.36 7.69
CA ILE A 309 -23.26 -7.52 7.81
C ILE A 309 -24.63 -7.10 8.37
N HIS A 310 -24.69 -6.18 9.34
CA HIS A 310 -25.97 -5.65 9.85
C HIS A 310 -26.78 -4.92 8.77
N ASP A 311 -26.13 -4.11 7.92
CA ASP A 311 -26.79 -3.44 6.81
C ASP A 311 -27.29 -4.44 5.75
N ALA A 312 -26.50 -5.49 5.47
CA ALA A 312 -26.91 -6.60 4.61
C ALA A 312 -28.16 -7.32 5.17
N HIS A 313 -28.20 -7.67 6.45
CA HIS A 313 -29.40 -8.21 7.11
C HIS A 313 -30.63 -7.30 6.97
N CYS A 314 -30.44 -5.98 7.05
CA CYS A 314 -31.54 -5.03 6.96
C CYS A 314 -32.14 -4.90 5.54
N ARG A 315 -31.34 -5.09 4.48
CA ARG A 315 -31.72 -4.69 3.11
C ARG A 315 -31.48 -5.73 2.01
N LEU A 316 -30.48 -6.59 2.16
CA LEU A 316 -29.94 -7.44 1.10
C LEU A 316 -30.26 -8.93 1.30
N LEU A 317 -30.39 -9.39 2.55
CA LEU A 317 -30.55 -10.81 2.90
C LEU A 317 -32.02 -11.23 3.12
N THR A 318 -32.28 -12.53 2.99
CA THR A 318 -33.56 -13.13 3.40
C THR A 318 -33.67 -13.19 4.93
N PRO A 319 -34.86 -13.43 5.53
CA PRO A 319 -35.03 -13.42 6.98
C PRO A 319 -34.30 -14.51 7.78
N ASN A 320 -33.75 -15.54 7.11
CA ASN A 320 -32.97 -16.60 7.73
C ASN A 320 -31.79 -16.97 6.80
N PRO A 321 -30.79 -16.08 6.66
CA PRO A 321 -29.69 -16.29 5.74
C PRO A 321 -28.62 -17.19 6.36
N VAL A 322 -27.71 -17.68 5.51
CA VAL A 322 -26.40 -18.18 5.94
C VAL A 322 -25.39 -17.05 5.75
N VAL A 323 -24.71 -16.62 6.81
CA VAL A 323 -23.59 -15.67 6.72
C VAL A 323 -22.28 -16.44 6.92
N ILE A 324 -21.30 -16.15 6.08
CA ILE A 324 -19.94 -16.68 6.09
C ILE A 324 -18.98 -15.47 6.17
N PRO A 325 -18.18 -15.31 7.24
CA PRO A 325 -18.14 -16.12 8.46
C PRO A 325 -19.44 -16.05 9.28
N SER A 326 -19.80 -17.15 9.94
CA SER A 326 -20.99 -17.22 10.80
C SER A 326 -20.78 -16.52 12.15
N LYS A 327 -19.57 -16.61 12.70
CA LYS A 327 -19.14 -15.89 13.91
C LYS A 327 -17.63 -15.69 13.95
N VAL A 328 -17.18 -14.76 14.78
CA VAL A 328 -15.77 -14.58 15.16
C VAL A 328 -15.62 -14.59 16.69
N ASP A 329 -14.64 -15.35 17.17
CA ASP A 329 -14.16 -15.34 18.55
C ASP A 329 -12.82 -14.59 18.62
N LEU A 330 -12.77 -13.50 19.39
CA LEU A 330 -11.55 -12.72 19.66
C LEU A 330 -10.88 -13.19 20.95
N TYR A 331 -9.56 -13.32 20.92
CA TYR A 331 -8.68 -13.71 22.03
C TYR A 331 -7.64 -12.63 22.27
N PHE A 332 -7.08 -12.58 23.48
CA PHE A 332 -5.91 -11.75 23.77
C PHE A 332 -5.01 -12.36 24.84
N THR A 333 -3.78 -11.86 24.95
CA THR A 333 -2.87 -12.09 26.06
C THR A 333 -2.12 -10.80 26.42
N VAL A 334 -1.50 -10.79 27.60
CA VAL A 334 -0.57 -9.74 28.02
C VAL A 334 0.84 -10.17 27.58
N ALA A 335 1.58 -9.28 26.90
CA ALA A 335 2.86 -9.63 26.31
C ALA A 335 3.95 -8.59 26.58
N SER A 336 5.20 -9.00 26.33
CA SER A 336 6.35 -8.11 26.24
C SER A 336 7.20 -8.43 25.02
N SER A 337 7.71 -7.36 24.41
CA SER A 337 8.86 -7.38 23.50
C SER A 337 9.54 -6.01 23.62
N PRO A 338 10.89 -5.94 23.58
CA PRO A 338 11.61 -4.68 23.42
C PRO A 338 11.14 -3.88 22.20
N ASP A 339 10.71 -4.56 21.12
CA ASP A 339 10.28 -3.91 19.89
C ASP A 339 9.00 -3.09 20.06
N PHE A 340 8.06 -3.53 20.90
CA PHE A 340 6.82 -2.77 21.16
C PHE A 340 7.10 -1.39 21.78
N ILE A 341 8.15 -1.26 22.58
CA ILE A 341 8.61 0.04 23.10
C ILE A 341 9.46 0.74 22.03
N ASN A 342 10.48 0.08 21.49
CA ASN A 342 11.43 0.70 20.56
C ASN A 342 10.76 1.28 19.29
N ILE A 343 9.65 0.69 18.83
CA ILE A 343 8.92 1.12 17.64
C ILE A 343 7.87 2.19 17.98
N HIS A 344 7.29 2.20 19.19
CA HIS A 344 6.13 3.05 19.47
C HIS A 344 6.29 4.07 20.59
N SER A 345 7.40 4.06 21.33
CA SER A 345 7.62 4.94 22.49
C SER A 345 9.08 5.39 22.63
N LEU A 346 9.27 6.67 22.94
CA LEU A 346 10.55 7.27 23.29
C LEU A 346 10.32 8.22 24.49
N GLU A 347 11.03 7.98 25.60
CA GLU A 347 10.98 8.84 26.79
C GLU A 347 12.02 9.98 26.65
N THR A 348 11.59 11.21 26.88
CA THR A 348 12.44 12.42 26.80
C THR A 348 12.36 13.23 28.09
N GLU A 349 13.27 14.19 28.26
CA GLU A 349 13.28 15.16 29.37
C GLU A 349 11.98 16.00 29.50
N HIS A 350 11.10 15.97 28.50
CA HIS A 350 9.86 16.76 28.47
C HIS A 350 8.58 15.93 28.26
N GLY A 351 8.69 14.60 28.36
CA GLY A 351 7.56 13.67 28.23
C GLY A 351 7.80 12.58 27.18
N MET A 352 6.71 11.92 26.81
CA MET A 352 6.73 10.80 25.87
C MET A 352 6.53 11.27 24.43
N ILE A 353 7.35 10.73 23.53
CA ILE A 353 7.08 10.72 22.10
C ILE A 353 6.49 9.33 21.79
N LEU A 354 5.29 9.28 21.21
CA LEU A 354 4.52 8.06 21.00
C LEU A 354 4.10 7.93 19.53
N SER A 355 3.97 6.70 19.02
CA SER A 355 3.24 6.47 17.76
C SER A 355 1.73 6.66 17.97
N ALA A 356 0.99 6.79 16.86
CA ALA A 356 -0.48 6.79 16.86
C ALA A 356 -1.10 5.56 17.58
N TYR A 357 -0.40 4.44 17.65
CA TYR A 357 -0.85 3.19 18.29
C TYR A 357 -0.63 3.15 19.81
N ALA A 358 0.34 3.90 20.34
CA ALA A 358 0.61 3.96 21.77
C ALA A 358 -0.04 5.17 22.46
N ASP A 359 -0.38 6.25 21.74
CA ASP A 359 -0.92 7.46 22.38
C ASP A 359 -2.27 7.22 23.10
N ARG A 360 -2.33 7.56 24.39
CA ARG A 360 -3.43 7.20 25.31
C ARG A 360 -4.79 7.90 25.09
N PRO A 361 -4.95 9.08 24.45
CA PRO A 361 -6.27 9.70 24.31
C PRO A 361 -7.09 8.98 23.23
N VAL A 362 -7.95 8.07 23.71
CA VAL A 362 -8.91 7.13 23.07
C VAL A 362 -9.81 7.70 21.92
N LEU A 363 -9.57 8.91 21.43
CA LEU A 363 -10.43 9.65 20.50
C LEU A 363 -9.69 10.38 19.34
N ARG A 364 -8.36 10.24 19.18
CA ARG A 364 -7.61 10.95 18.11
C ARG A 364 -7.07 10.08 16.98
N SER A 365 -6.51 8.89 17.27
CA SER A 365 -6.12 7.96 16.20
C SER A 365 -7.34 7.36 15.52
N SER A 366 -7.33 7.31 14.18
CA SER A 366 -8.20 6.46 13.37
C SER A 366 -7.99 4.99 13.73
N ASP A 367 -6.73 4.61 13.91
CA ASP A 367 -6.28 3.23 13.91
C ASP A 367 -5.98 2.78 15.34
N PRO A 368 -6.73 1.81 15.88
CA PRO A 368 -6.76 1.51 17.32
C PRO A 368 -5.71 0.49 17.79
N TYR A 369 -4.95 -0.11 16.88
CA TYR A 369 -3.89 -1.10 17.12
C TYR A 369 -2.91 -1.14 15.93
N TRP A 370 -1.69 -1.60 16.18
CA TRP A 370 -0.70 -1.90 15.16
C TRP A 370 -0.87 -3.34 14.67
N CYS A 371 -0.91 -3.58 13.36
CA CYS A 371 -0.94 -4.94 12.82
C CYS A 371 0.50 -5.44 12.56
N CYS A 372 0.90 -6.53 13.19
CA CYS A 372 2.24 -7.09 13.09
C CYS A 372 2.22 -8.62 13.10
N TYR A 373 3.11 -9.28 12.35
CA TYR A 373 3.41 -10.69 12.60
C TYR A 373 4.35 -10.76 13.80
N LEU A 374 4.00 -11.48 14.87
CA LEU A 374 4.93 -11.62 16.01
C LEU A 374 6.27 -12.24 15.59
N ASP A 375 6.26 -13.08 14.56
CA ASP A 375 7.47 -13.65 13.97
C ASP A 375 8.33 -12.61 13.25
N ASP A 376 7.79 -11.50 12.71
CA ASP A 376 8.60 -10.49 12.00
C ASP A 376 9.37 -9.54 12.97
N LEU A 377 9.03 -9.52 14.27
CA LEU A 377 9.72 -8.76 15.31
C LEU A 377 11.23 -9.08 15.36
N LYS A 378 12.09 -8.17 15.85
CA LYS A 378 13.53 -8.43 16.00
C LYS A 378 13.82 -9.30 17.22
N HIS A 379 13.07 -9.09 18.29
CA HIS A 379 13.18 -9.79 19.57
C HIS A 379 12.04 -10.80 19.75
N GLU A 380 12.17 -11.71 20.72
CA GLU A 380 11.12 -12.67 21.08
C GLU A 380 9.94 -11.96 21.75
N CYS A 381 8.71 -12.32 21.36
CA CYS A 381 7.50 -11.89 22.06
C CYS A 381 7.19 -12.87 23.20
N VAL A 382 7.25 -12.39 24.44
CA VAL A 382 7.02 -13.21 25.64
C VAL A 382 5.61 -12.98 26.15
N PHE A 383 4.82 -14.04 26.30
CA PHE A 383 3.51 -13.97 26.94
C PHE A 383 3.65 -14.05 28.48
N HIS A 384 2.86 -13.22 29.16
CA HIS A 384 2.82 -13.05 30.60
C HIS A 384 1.50 -13.50 31.23
N SER A 385 0.55 -13.97 30.43
CA SER A 385 -0.71 -14.59 30.87
C SER A 385 -1.10 -15.73 29.93
N GLU A 386 -2.03 -16.57 30.38
CA GLU A 386 -2.76 -17.47 29.48
C GLU A 386 -3.54 -16.71 28.41
N THR A 387 -3.98 -17.42 27.38
CA THR A 387 -4.87 -16.88 26.34
C THR A 387 -6.28 -16.66 26.90
N ILE A 388 -6.78 -15.43 26.83
CA ILE A 388 -8.09 -15.04 27.36
C ILE A 388 -9.10 -14.86 26.20
N PRO A 389 -10.26 -15.56 26.21
CA PRO A 389 -11.34 -15.29 25.26
C PRO A 389 -12.01 -13.94 25.59
N ALA A 390 -11.80 -12.95 24.72
CA ALA A 390 -12.31 -11.60 24.89
C ALA A 390 -13.80 -11.49 24.55
N LEU A 391 -14.21 -11.86 23.33
CA LEU A 391 -15.61 -11.76 22.90
C LEU A 391 -15.93 -12.67 21.71
N THR A 392 -17.21 -12.99 21.56
CA THR A 392 -17.78 -13.66 20.38
C THR A 392 -18.74 -12.69 19.70
N VAL A 393 -18.60 -12.47 18.39
CA VAL A 393 -19.63 -11.82 17.56
C VAL A 393 -20.29 -12.90 16.71
N ASP A 394 -21.58 -13.09 16.92
CA ASP A 394 -22.44 -13.90 16.06
C ASP A 394 -22.98 -13.02 14.91
N PHE A 395 -22.51 -13.29 13.70
CA PHE A 395 -22.87 -12.55 12.49
C PHE A 395 -24.23 -12.98 11.92
N GLN A 396 -24.79 -14.11 12.35
CA GLN A 396 -26.16 -14.51 12.02
C GLN A 396 -27.21 -13.68 12.79
N ASN A 397 -26.84 -13.11 13.94
CA ASN A 397 -27.77 -12.42 14.82
C ASN A 397 -27.79 -10.90 14.60
N ALA A 398 -28.59 -10.45 13.63
CA ALA A 398 -28.78 -9.02 13.30
C ALA A 398 -29.12 -8.13 14.52
N ALA A 399 -29.87 -8.64 15.50
CA ALA A 399 -30.22 -7.89 16.71
C ALA A 399 -29.00 -7.68 17.65
N SER A 400 -28.11 -8.68 17.72
CA SER A 400 -26.82 -8.56 18.42
C SER A 400 -25.94 -7.51 17.76
N LEU A 401 -25.75 -7.60 16.44
CA LEU A 401 -24.95 -6.63 15.66
C LEU A 401 -25.48 -5.20 15.85
N LYS A 402 -26.80 -5.01 15.78
CA LYS A 402 -27.46 -3.71 16.02
C LYS A 402 -27.19 -3.15 17.43
N SER A 403 -27.14 -4.01 18.44
CA SER A 403 -26.79 -3.60 19.80
C SER A 403 -25.34 -3.15 19.90
N ILE A 404 -24.41 -3.87 19.27
CA ILE A 404 -22.99 -3.51 19.23
C ILE A 404 -22.79 -2.16 18.52
N ILE A 405 -23.44 -1.93 17.37
CA ILE A 405 -23.35 -0.68 16.61
C ILE A 405 -23.85 0.51 17.44
N ASN A 406 -25.01 0.38 18.10
CA ASN A 406 -25.63 1.47 18.84
C ASN A 406 -24.94 1.78 20.18
N ASN A 407 -24.57 0.73 20.93
CA ASN A 407 -24.16 0.86 22.33
C ASN A 407 -22.63 0.68 22.52
N GLY A 408 -21.97 0.00 21.58
CA GLY A 408 -20.66 -0.61 21.79
C GLY A 408 -20.70 -1.78 22.79
N LEU A 409 -19.54 -2.40 22.99
CA LEU A 409 -19.30 -3.35 24.08
C LEU A 409 -18.20 -2.80 24.99
N LYS A 410 -18.31 -3.11 26.29
CA LYS A 410 -17.24 -2.93 27.28
C LYS A 410 -17.21 -4.16 28.18
N LYS A 411 -16.05 -4.81 28.30
CA LYS A 411 -15.81 -5.92 29.22
C LYS A 411 -14.62 -5.60 30.13
N THR A 412 -14.56 -6.26 31.28
CA THR A 412 -13.43 -6.19 32.21
C THR A 412 -13.04 -7.60 32.59
N PHE A 413 -11.75 -7.87 32.60
CA PHE A 413 -11.15 -9.17 32.87
C PHE A 413 -10.17 -9.03 34.04
N ASP A 414 -10.18 -10.03 34.91
CA ASP A 414 -9.19 -10.22 35.95
C ASP A 414 -8.19 -11.24 35.41
N VAL A 415 -7.06 -10.75 34.91
CA VAL A 415 -6.05 -11.55 34.21
C VAL A 415 -4.94 -11.93 35.19
N GLU A 416 -4.76 -13.22 35.43
CA GLU A 416 -3.64 -13.73 36.23
C GLU A 416 -2.34 -13.72 35.42
N ILE A 417 -1.30 -13.13 35.99
CA ILE A 417 0.03 -13.08 35.41
C ILE A 417 0.76 -14.39 35.71
N THR A 418 1.07 -15.16 34.67
CA THR A 418 1.76 -16.46 34.75
C THR A 418 3.28 -16.35 34.72
N LYS A 419 3.83 -15.15 34.43
CA LYS A 419 5.27 -14.90 34.37
C LYS A 419 5.59 -13.47 34.81
N SER A 420 6.47 -13.31 35.81
CA SER A 420 6.95 -11.99 36.24
C SER A 420 7.73 -11.28 35.12
N GLY A 421 7.66 -9.94 35.05
CA GLY A 421 8.46 -9.14 34.11
C GLY A 421 7.89 -7.75 33.82
N GLU A 422 8.38 -7.14 32.75
CA GLU A 422 7.97 -5.83 32.24
C GLU A 422 7.03 -6.02 31.04
N ILE A 423 5.71 -5.89 31.23
CA ILE A 423 4.74 -6.01 30.12
C ILE A 423 4.71 -4.73 29.29
N THR A 424 4.65 -4.86 27.97
CA THR A 424 4.77 -3.72 27.03
C THR A 424 3.66 -3.66 25.97
N ALA A 425 2.77 -4.65 25.89
CA ALA A 425 1.57 -4.60 25.04
C ALA A 425 0.47 -5.56 25.51
N PHE A 426 -0.74 -5.37 25.00
CA PHE A 426 -1.65 -6.50 24.74
C PHE A 426 -1.46 -7.00 23.31
N VAL A 427 -1.61 -8.30 23.11
CA VAL A 427 -1.61 -8.93 21.78
C VAL A 427 -2.92 -9.66 21.61
N ALA A 428 -3.61 -9.43 20.49
CA ALA A 428 -4.90 -10.03 20.17
C ALA A 428 -4.90 -10.71 18.80
N TRP A 429 -5.73 -11.73 18.69
CA TRP A 429 -5.98 -12.51 17.49
C TRP A 429 -7.40 -13.09 17.57
N TRP A 430 -7.89 -13.67 16.48
CA TRP A 430 -9.26 -14.11 16.33
C TRP A 430 -9.35 -15.44 15.62
N ARG A 431 -10.49 -16.12 15.80
CA ARG A 431 -10.91 -17.30 15.05
C ARG A 431 -12.26 -17.05 14.39
N ALA A 432 -12.32 -17.22 13.08
CA ALA A 432 -13.54 -17.12 12.31
C ALA A 432 -14.10 -18.52 12.06
N ASN A 433 -15.30 -18.78 12.57
CA ASN A 433 -16.07 -19.94 12.15
C ASN A 433 -16.79 -19.59 10.85
N LEU A 434 -16.42 -20.25 9.76
CA LEU A 434 -16.98 -20.00 8.44
C LEU A 434 -18.39 -20.61 8.33
N PHE A 435 -18.48 -21.92 8.49
CA PHE A 435 -19.73 -22.66 8.37
C PHE A 435 -19.61 -24.06 9.00
N GLY A 436 -20.51 -24.40 9.93
CA GLY A 436 -20.43 -25.68 10.65
C GLY A 436 -19.13 -25.79 11.45
N ASP A 437 -18.35 -26.85 11.24
CA ASP A 437 -17.05 -27.07 11.89
C ASP A 437 -15.86 -26.52 11.06
N ILE A 438 -16.12 -25.73 10.02
CA ILE A 438 -15.08 -25.13 9.16
C ILE A 438 -14.67 -23.79 9.78
N GLU A 439 -13.42 -23.67 10.18
CA GLU A 439 -12.86 -22.46 10.81
C GLU A 439 -11.42 -22.20 10.37
N PHE A 440 -10.97 -20.97 10.55
CA PHE A 440 -9.56 -20.57 10.48
C PHE A 440 -9.30 -19.45 11.49
N ASP A 441 -8.04 -19.22 11.84
CA ASP A 441 -7.64 -18.19 12.81
C ASP A 441 -6.29 -17.56 12.43
N ASN A 442 -6.02 -16.38 12.99
CA ASN A 442 -4.71 -15.70 12.91
C ASN A 442 -3.92 -15.83 14.22
N ALA A 443 -4.07 -16.95 14.93
CA ALA A 443 -3.34 -17.19 16.17
C ALA A 443 -1.82 -17.19 15.91
N PRO A 444 -0.99 -16.66 16.82
CA PRO A 444 0.45 -16.51 16.62
C PRO A 444 1.22 -17.83 16.50
N THR A 445 0.55 -18.98 16.70
CA THR A 445 1.13 -20.32 16.50
C THR A 445 0.88 -20.89 15.10
N ASN A 446 0.12 -20.20 14.24
CA ASN A 446 -0.34 -20.69 12.95
C ASN A 446 0.24 -19.86 11.80
N GLU A 447 0.77 -20.54 10.77
CA GLU A 447 1.16 -19.87 9.52
C GLU A 447 -0.12 -19.45 8.77
N THR A 448 -0.28 -18.13 8.57
CA THR A 448 -1.42 -17.49 7.90
C THR A 448 -0.95 -16.19 7.21
N CYS A 449 -1.71 -15.71 6.22
CA CYS A 449 -1.57 -14.36 5.67
C CYS A 449 -2.05 -13.22 6.59
N TRP A 450 -2.48 -13.51 7.82
CA TRP A 450 -3.03 -12.53 8.75
C TRP A 450 -2.07 -12.20 9.91
N GLN A 451 -1.86 -10.91 10.12
CA GLN A 451 -1.11 -10.36 11.25
C GLN A 451 -1.91 -10.43 12.55
N GLN A 452 -1.23 -10.33 13.70
CA GLN A 452 -1.85 -10.13 15.01
C GLN A 452 -2.03 -8.63 15.30
N ALA A 453 -3.00 -8.28 16.15
CA ALA A 453 -3.24 -6.91 16.59
C ALA A 453 -2.48 -6.61 17.89
N ILE A 454 -1.64 -5.58 17.87
CA ILE A 454 -0.78 -5.16 18.97
C ILE A 454 -1.30 -3.83 19.55
N PHE A 455 -1.46 -3.80 20.87
CA PHE A 455 -1.86 -2.63 21.64
C PHE A 455 -0.67 -2.21 22.52
N PRO A 456 0.31 -1.46 21.96
CA PRO A 456 1.54 -1.12 22.67
C PRO A 456 1.27 -0.16 23.83
N PHE A 457 1.98 -0.36 24.94
CA PHE A 457 1.93 0.56 26.07
C PHE A 457 2.95 1.69 25.84
N PRO A 458 2.61 2.94 26.21
CA PRO A 458 3.57 4.06 26.24
C PRO A 458 4.83 3.81 27.06
N LYS A 459 4.71 2.95 28.08
CA LYS A 459 5.78 2.62 29.02
C LYS A 459 5.52 1.22 29.56
N SER A 460 6.59 0.49 29.84
CA SER A 460 6.46 -0.83 30.45
C SER A 460 5.79 -0.75 31.82
N LEU A 461 5.11 -1.83 32.19
CA LEU A 461 4.54 -1.99 33.53
C LEU A 461 5.15 -3.23 34.18
N THR A 462 5.74 -3.06 35.35
CA THR A 462 6.22 -4.19 36.16
C THR A 462 5.04 -5.02 36.67
N VAL A 463 5.11 -6.34 36.44
CA VAL A 463 4.16 -7.32 36.98
C VAL A 463 4.87 -8.50 37.62
N THR A 464 4.23 -9.08 38.63
CA THR A 464 4.70 -10.29 39.33
C THR A 464 3.79 -11.48 39.02
N GLU A 465 4.36 -12.68 38.96
CA GLU A 465 3.61 -13.93 38.87
C GLU A 465 2.57 -14.06 40.00
N GLY A 466 1.36 -14.53 39.67
CA GLY A 466 0.20 -14.55 40.57
C GLY A 466 -0.47 -13.19 40.80
N GLN A 467 0.04 -12.10 40.22
CA GLN A 467 -0.65 -10.81 40.23
C GLN A 467 -1.90 -10.86 39.35
N ILE A 468 -3.01 -10.29 39.82
CA ILE A 468 -4.20 -10.06 38.99
C ILE A 468 -4.13 -8.66 38.37
N LEU A 469 -4.09 -8.61 37.04
CA LEU A 469 -4.17 -7.39 36.23
C LEU A 469 -5.62 -7.14 35.78
N LYS A 470 -6.18 -5.98 36.12
CA LYS A 470 -7.51 -5.56 35.63
C LYS A 470 -7.40 -4.96 34.23
N VAL A 471 -7.78 -5.74 33.23
CA VAL A 471 -7.80 -5.36 31.81
C VAL A 471 -9.22 -4.99 31.40
N VAL A 472 -9.37 -3.89 30.65
CA VAL A 472 -10.64 -3.44 30.10
C VAL A 472 -10.55 -3.50 28.58
N MET A 473 -11.55 -4.12 27.96
CA MET A 473 -11.70 -4.16 26.51
C MET A 473 -12.95 -3.39 26.10
N THR A 474 -12.87 -2.65 24.99
CA THR A 474 -14.01 -1.99 24.36
C THR A 474 -14.04 -2.27 22.87
N LEU A 475 -15.24 -2.47 22.31
CA LEU A 475 -15.50 -2.53 20.87
C LEU A 475 -16.56 -1.47 20.55
N LYS A 476 -16.24 -0.48 19.72
CA LYS A 476 -17.17 0.60 19.36
C LYS A 476 -16.81 1.19 18.00
N LYS A 477 -17.81 1.32 17.11
CA LYS A 477 -17.62 1.65 15.68
C LYS A 477 -16.54 0.75 15.07
N ASP A 478 -16.74 -0.57 15.21
CA ASP A 478 -15.86 -1.60 14.65
C ASP A 478 -14.40 -1.62 15.18
N ALA A 479 -13.98 -0.64 15.98
CA ALA A 479 -12.66 -0.56 16.59
C ALA A 479 -12.59 -1.24 17.98
N VAL A 480 -11.75 -2.27 18.11
CA VAL A 480 -11.34 -2.90 19.38
C VAL A 480 -10.26 -2.06 20.07
N ARG A 481 -10.31 -1.93 21.40
CA ARG A 481 -9.24 -1.37 22.23
C ARG A 481 -9.10 -2.15 23.54
N PHE A 482 -7.87 -2.33 24.01
CA PHE A 482 -7.54 -2.86 25.34
C PHE A 482 -6.75 -1.80 26.14
N TYR A 483 -6.98 -1.72 27.45
CA TYR A 483 -6.24 -0.86 28.38
C TYR A 483 -6.33 -1.39 29.81
N THR A 484 -5.32 -1.14 30.65
CA THR A 484 -5.41 -1.40 32.09
C THR A 484 -6.10 -0.25 32.83
N GLN A 485 -6.61 -0.50 34.04
CA GLN A 485 -7.08 0.58 34.91
C GLN A 485 -5.94 1.50 35.42
N ARG A 486 -4.70 1.01 35.50
CA ARG A 486 -3.55 1.81 35.99
C ARG A 486 -3.11 2.85 34.96
N GLU A 487 -2.99 2.47 33.70
CA GLU A 487 -2.60 3.38 32.61
C GLU A 487 -3.53 4.58 32.47
N TYR A 488 -4.83 4.41 32.75
CA TYR A 488 -5.82 5.48 32.71
C TYR A 488 -5.66 6.52 33.83
N SER A 489 -4.85 6.24 34.85
CA SER A 489 -4.64 7.10 36.02
C SER A 489 -3.34 7.91 35.99
N GLU A 490 -2.39 7.56 35.12
CA GLU A 490 -1.10 8.26 35.00
C GLU A 490 -1.17 9.33 33.92
N SER A 491 -1.12 10.60 34.33
CA SER A 491 -0.98 11.74 33.44
C SER A 491 0.51 12.03 33.15
N PHE A 492 0.95 11.82 31.91
CA PHE A 492 2.20 12.37 31.40
C PHE A 492 1.95 13.30 30.21
N SER A 493 2.92 14.15 29.90
CA SER A 493 2.97 14.88 28.63
C SER A 493 3.29 13.90 27.51
N SER A 494 2.47 13.83 26.45
CA SER A 494 2.78 13.07 25.23
C SER A 494 2.67 13.92 23.97
N TYR A 495 3.39 13.48 22.93
CA TYR A 495 3.20 13.91 21.55
C TYR A 495 3.08 12.68 20.65
N ALA A 496 2.01 12.63 19.87
CA ALA A 496 1.77 11.56 18.90
C ALA A 496 2.47 11.89 17.57
N ILE A 497 3.18 10.91 17.02
CA ILE A 497 3.84 10.91 15.72
C ILE A 497 3.04 10.02 14.77
N SER A 498 3.02 10.39 13.49
CA SER A 498 2.30 9.63 12.45
C SER A 498 3.01 8.34 12.02
N ASP A 499 4.34 8.36 11.94
CA ASP A 499 5.20 7.25 11.48
C ASP A 499 5.95 6.57 12.66
N GLU A 500 5.63 5.30 12.96
CA GLU A 500 6.36 4.51 13.96
C GLU A 500 7.79 4.14 13.51
N GLY A 501 8.07 4.13 12.21
CA GLY A 501 9.41 3.97 11.66
C GLY A 501 10.34 5.11 12.06
N PHE A 502 9.82 6.33 12.21
CA PHE A 502 10.56 7.48 12.72
C PHE A 502 10.90 7.33 14.22
N VAL A 503 9.98 6.80 15.03
CA VAL A 503 10.24 6.47 16.44
C VAL A 503 11.29 5.36 16.56
N ARG A 504 11.19 4.30 15.75
CA ARG A 504 12.21 3.23 15.65
C ARG A 504 13.59 3.78 15.29
N GLN A 505 13.69 4.76 14.38
CA GLN A 505 14.96 5.40 14.04
C GLN A 505 15.53 6.22 15.20
N MET A 506 14.71 7.01 15.90
CA MET A 506 15.17 7.81 17.05
C MET A 506 15.70 6.95 18.21
N ASN A 507 15.14 5.74 18.39
CA ASN A 507 15.57 4.74 19.36
C ASN A 507 16.80 3.89 18.88
N SER A 508 17.32 4.12 17.67
CA SER A 508 18.41 3.31 17.11
C SER A 508 19.78 3.68 17.69
N GLY A 509 20.28 2.84 18.61
CA GLY A 509 21.61 2.99 19.21
C GLY A 509 22.74 2.92 18.19
N ASP A 510 22.59 2.16 17.10
CA ASP A 510 23.68 1.93 16.15
C ASP A 510 23.95 3.12 15.23
N ILE A 511 22.93 3.91 14.90
CA ILE A 511 23.10 5.20 14.21
C ILE A 511 23.91 6.15 15.11
N ALA A 512 23.58 6.22 16.40
CA ALA A 512 24.32 7.03 17.37
C ALA A 512 25.76 6.53 17.58
N ASN A 513 25.98 5.22 17.66
CA ASN A 513 27.31 4.60 17.78
C ASN A 513 28.19 4.85 16.54
N TYR A 514 27.60 4.75 15.35
CA TYR A 514 28.27 5.06 14.08
C TYR A 514 28.71 6.52 14.03
N ILE A 515 27.78 7.44 14.33
CA ILE A 515 28.03 8.89 14.31
C ILE A 515 29.02 9.30 15.40
N ASP A 516 28.94 8.77 16.63
CA ASP A 516 29.98 8.98 17.63
C ASP A 516 31.35 8.58 17.06
N THR A 517 31.48 7.33 16.61
CA THR A 517 32.76 6.78 16.13
C THR A 517 33.36 7.57 14.97
N HIS A 518 32.55 7.95 13.98
CA HIS A 518 33.02 8.69 12.80
C HIS A 518 33.19 10.20 13.04
N THR A 519 32.79 10.70 14.21
CA THR A 519 33.00 12.10 14.66
C THR A 519 34.00 12.21 15.82
N LYS A 520 34.74 11.14 16.16
CA LYS A 520 35.75 11.12 17.25
C LYS A 520 36.89 12.11 17.08
N ASP A 521 37.32 12.32 15.84
CA ASP A 521 38.47 13.16 15.48
C ASP A 521 38.09 14.61 15.15
N ILE A 522 36.80 14.98 15.21
CA ILE A 522 36.31 16.31 14.84
C ILE A 522 36.44 17.27 16.05
N PRO A 523 37.14 18.43 15.90
CA PRO A 523 37.22 19.45 16.94
C PRO A 523 35.86 20.04 17.32
N LYS A 524 35.72 20.51 18.56
CA LYS A 524 34.43 20.98 19.12
C LYS A 524 33.91 22.25 18.43
N GLU A 525 34.81 23.06 17.93
CA GLU A 525 34.58 24.35 17.27
C GLU A 525 34.15 24.25 15.79
N MET A 526 34.27 23.07 15.17
CA MET A 526 33.90 22.85 13.77
C MET A 526 32.42 23.17 13.51
N ARG A 527 32.15 23.74 12.33
CA ARG A 527 30.79 24.06 11.86
C ARG A 527 30.15 22.83 11.21
N ILE A 528 29.28 22.18 11.98
CA ILE A 528 28.56 20.96 11.61
C ILE A 528 27.20 21.32 11.01
N LEU A 529 26.92 20.85 9.80
CA LEU A 529 25.57 20.78 9.26
C LEU A 529 25.02 19.37 9.50
N ASP A 530 23.95 19.26 10.28
CA ASP A 530 23.24 18.02 10.57
C ASP A 530 22.02 17.92 9.65
N MET A 531 22.06 16.98 8.72
CA MET A 531 21.01 16.60 7.77
C MET A 531 20.44 15.21 8.07
N THR A 532 20.69 14.65 9.26
CA THR A 532 20.20 13.31 9.60
C THR A 532 18.68 13.26 9.72
N ASN A 533 18.06 14.41 10.01
CA ASN A 533 16.64 14.56 10.30
C ASN A 533 16.15 13.71 11.51
N ILE A 534 17.06 13.24 12.38
CA ILE A 534 16.76 12.41 13.54
C ILE A 534 17.02 13.23 14.82
N PRO A 535 15.98 13.73 15.52
CA PRO A 535 16.13 14.64 16.66
C PRO A 535 17.03 14.17 17.81
N THR A 536 17.09 12.85 18.08
CA THR A 536 18.00 12.28 19.09
C THR A 536 19.47 12.41 18.69
N ILE A 537 19.78 12.28 17.39
CA ILE A 537 21.11 12.52 16.82
C ILE A 537 21.44 14.02 16.82
N SER A 538 20.50 14.87 16.42
CA SER A 538 20.66 16.33 16.49
C SER A 538 21.01 16.82 17.91
N LYS A 539 20.30 16.29 18.92
CA LYS A 539 20.57 16.59 20.34
C LYS A 539 21.95 16.10 20.77
N TYR A 540 22.34 14.89 20.37
CA TYR A 540 23.68 14.33 20.63
C TYR A 540 24.78 15.23 20.04
N LEU A 541 24.64 15.65 18.78
CA LEU A 541 25.60 16.55 18.11
C LEU A 541 25.66 17.92 18.80
N GLN A 542 24.53 18.52 19.15
CA GLN A 542 24.46 19.82 19.85
C GLN A 542 25.06 19.79 21.27
N ASN A 543 25.05 18.64 21.94
CA ASN A 543 25.75 18.46 23.22
C ASN A 543 27.28 18.35 23.05
N ARG A 544 27.73 17.82 21.90
CA ARG A 544 29.14 17.55 21.58
C ARG A 544 29.87 18.76 21.01
N PHE A 545 29.30 19.40 19.99
CA PHE A 545 29.90 20.48 19.21
C PHE A 545 29.31 21.85 19.56
N SER A 546 30.10 22.91 19.42
CA SER A 546 29.66 24.28 19.72
C SER A 546 28.81 24.89 18.60
N ASN A 547 29.05 24.49 17.35
CA ASN A 547 28.48 25.09 16.14
C ASN A 547 27.77 24.01 15.30
N VAL A 548 26.56 23.62 15.72
CA VAL A 548 25.71 22.68 14.98
C VAL A 548 24.50 23.41 14.43
N TYR A 549 24.24 23.18 13.15
CA TYR A 549 23.07 23.65 12.43
C TYR A 549 22.27 22.44 12.00
N SER A 550 21.14 22.17 12.66
CA SER A 550 20.27 21.05 12.30
C SER A 550 19.25 21.48 11.25
N HIS A 551 19.22 20.76 10.13
CA HIS A 551 18.13 20.78 9.16
C HIS A 551 17.06 19.77 9.60
N SER A 552 15.81 20.23 9.68
CA SER A 552 14.65 19.39 9.99
C SER A 552 13.63 19.53 8.87
N SER A 553 13.23 18.40 8.28
CA SER A 553 12.21 18.32 7.23
C SER A 553 11.11 17.34 7.62
N GLY A 554 9.88 17.64 7.22
CA GLY A 554 8.68 16.92 7.68
C GLY A 554 8.15 17.43 9.02
N GLU A 555 6.83 17.35 9.19
CA GLU A 555 6.10 17.95 10.31
C GLU A 555 6.53 17.35 11.67
N ASP A 556 6.59 16.02 11.76
CA ASP A 556 6.95 15.31 12.99
C ASP A 556 8.40 15.58 13.44
N SER A 557 9.38 15.63 12.53
CA SER A 557 10.77 15.97 12.87
C SER A 557 10.91 17.38 13.43
N ILE A 558 10.27 18.36 12.77
CA ILE A 558 10.26 19.77 13.20
C ILE A 558 9.61 19.90 14.58
N GLU A 559 8.49 19.21 14.81
CA GLU A 559 7.67 19.35 16.02
C GLU A 559 8.26 18.59 17.23
N VAL A 560 8.91 17.44 17.00
CA VAL A 560 9.77 16.78 18.00
C VAL A 560 11.01 17.62 18.31
N GLY A 561 11.67 18.17 17.28
CA GLY A 561 12.86 19.00 17.44
C GLY A 561 12.64 20.22 18.34
N LYS A 562 11.48 20.89 18.21
CA LYS A 562 11.05 21.96 19.14
C LYS A 562 10.91 21.45 20.58
N ARG A 563 10.30 20.28 20.79
CA ARG A 563 10.15 19.67 22.14
C ARG A 563 11.48 19.28 22.76
N MET A 564 12.46 18.87 21.95
CA MET A 564 13.82 18.57 22.41
C MET A 564 14.70 19.81 22.53
N TYR A 565 14.15 21.02 22.33
CA TYR A 565 14.85 22.31 22.35
C TYR A 565 16.07 22.36 21.42
N LEU A 566 15.96 21.75 20.24
CA LEU A 566 17.02 21.82 19.22
C LEU A 566 17.19 23.25 18.71
N LYS A 567 18.45 23.68 18.59
CA LYS A 567 18.81 24.89 17.85
C LYS A 567 18.74 24.61 16.35
N CYS A 568 17.62 24.95 15.73
CA CYS A 568 17.49 24.97 14.28
C CYS A 568 17.80 26.38 13.76
N ASP A 569 18.79 26.50 12.89
CA ASP A 569 19.14 27.73 12.17
C ASP A 569 19.36 27.39 10.70
N GLU A 570 18.27 27.45 9.94
CA GLU A 570 18.25 27.18 8.50
C GLU A 570 19.07 28.21 7.68
N SER A 571 19.35 29.39 8.26
CA SER A 571 20.09 30.44 7.55
C SER A 571 21.57 30.06 7.35
N ALA A 572 22.13 29.32 8.30
CA ALA A 572 23.53 28.89 8.31
C ALA A 572 23.88 27.81 7.28
N VAL A 573 22.89 27.16 6.65
CA VAL A 573 23.10 26.18 5.55
C VAL A 573 23.89 26.80 4.38
N ARG A 574 23.83 28.13 4.23
CA ARG A 574 24.48 28.89 3.14
C ARG A 574 25.88 29.40 3.49
N ASP A 575 26.23 29.48 4.77
CA ASP A 575 27.39 30.25 5.24
C ASP A 575 28.68 29.43 5.40
N GLY A 576 28.80 28.28 4.71
CA GLY A 576 30.01 27.45 4.69
C GLY A 576 30.17 26.55 5.91
N CYS A 577 29.59 25.35 5.83
CA CYS A 577 29.85 24.26 6.77
C CYS A 577 31.19 23.56 6.48
N GLU A 578 31.82 23.01 7.53
CA GLU A 578 33.09 22.27 7.44
C GLU A 578 32.86 20.75 7.45
N VAL A 579 31.78 20.31 8.09
CA VAL A 579 31.34 18.92 8.17
C VAL A 579 29.85 18.85 7.88
N ILE A 580 29.43 17.85 7.08
CA ILE A 580 28.03 17.52 6.84
C ILE A 580 27.79 16.11 7.37
N ILE A 581 26.84 15.94 8.27
CA ILE A 581 26.41 14.63 8.81
C ILE A 581 25.02 14.34 8.27
N HIS A 582 24.83 13.20 7.61
CA HIS A 582 23.55 12.82 7.00
C HIS A 582 23.25 11.33 7.23
N TRP A 583 22.02 10.90 6.94
CA TRP A 583 21.63 9.50 6.98
C TRP A 583 20.90 9.12 5.68
N PRO A 584 21.62 8.61 4.65
CA PRO A 584 21.12 8.51 3.28
C PRO A 584 20.22 7.29 3.03
N ILE A 585 19.71 6.64 4.08
CA ILE A 585 18.94 5.39 3.98
C ILE A 585 17.71 5.39 4.88
N THR A 586 16.67 4.68 4.46
CA THR A 586 15.39 4.52 5.16
C THR A 586 15.47 3.38 6.20
N PRO A 587 14.44 3.18 7.06
CA PRO A 587 14.34 2.02 7.96
C PRO A 587 14.39 0.65 7.27
N HIS A 588 14.10 0.61 5.96
CA HIS A 588 14.03 -0.61 5.14
C HIS A 588 15.25 -0.75 4.21
N SER A 589 16.34 -0.05 4.51
CA SER A 589 17.63 -0.06 3.78
C SER A 589 17.56 0.39 2.31
N SER A 590 16.46 1.03 1.88
CA SER A 590 16.40 1.74 0.60
C SER A 590 17.11 3.09 0.71
N LEU A 591 17.40 3.74 -0.42
CA LEU A 591 17.94 5.09 -0.43
C LEU A 591 16.90 6.10 0.07
N ASN A 592 17.37 7.13 0.76
CA ASN A 592 16.63 8.36 1.02
C ASN A 592 16.99 9.37 -0.08
N ASP A 593 16.29 9.27 -1.21
CA ASP A 593 16.62 10.02 -2.44
C ASP A 593 16.49 11.54 -2.25
N ASP A 594 15.55 12.01 -1.42
CA ASP A 594 15.40 13.44 -1.07
C ASP A 594 16.60 13.96 -0.25
N SER A 595 17.07 13.19 0.74
CA SER A 595 18.27 13.52 1.51
C SER A 595 19.52 13.57 0.61
N LEU A 596 19.62 12.65 -0.37
CA LEU A 596 20.71 12.62 -1.35
C LEU A 596 20.65 13.79 -2.33
N ALA A 597 19.47 14.16 -2.83
CA ALA A 597 19.30 15.32 -3.70
C ALA A 597 19.67 16.63 -3.00
N MET A 598 19.24 16.79 -1.74
CA MET A 598 19.59 17.94 -0.90
C MET A 598 21.09 18.01 -0.61
N LEU A 599 21.72 16.86 -0.32
CA LEU A 599 23.17 16.77 -0.10
C LEU A 599 23.96 17.20 -1.35
N ARG A 600 23.51 16.79 -2.55
CA ARG A 600 24.12 17.22 -3.83
C ARG A 600 24.06 18.74 -4.00
N ASP A 601 22.93 19.39 -3.70
CA ASP A 601 22.77 20.84 -3.79
C ASP A 601 23.71 21.60 -2.83
N ILE A 602 23.76 21.16 -1.57
CA ILE A 602 24.64 21.76 -0.55
C ILE A 602 26.12 21.59 -0.94
N LEU A 603 26.51 20.44 -1.48
CA LEU A 603 27.88 20.18 -1.92
C LEU A 603 28.34 21.01 -3.13
N GLN A 604 27.43 21.63 -3.89
CA GLN A 604 27.81 22.63 -4.90
C GLN A 604 28.39 23.90 -4.25
N ASN A 605 27.84 24.29 -3.09
CA ASN A 605 28.24 25.49 -2.34
C ASN A 605 29.33 25.19 -1.29
N ALA A 606 29.42 23.95 -0.81
CA ALA A 606 30.42 23.49 0.18
C ALA A 606 31.24 22.27 -0.32
N PRO A 607 31.95 22.34 -1.48
CA PRO A 607 32.60 21.18 -2.11
C PRO A 607 33.76 20.57 -1.31
N HIS A 608 34.26 21.31 -0.31
CA HIS A 608 35.34 20.92 0.60
C HIS A 608 34.84 20.35 1.94
N ALA A 609 33.54 20.38 2.23
CA ALA A 609 33.00 19.87 3.48
C ALA A 609 33.24 18.35 3.61
N ARG A 610 33.59 17.90 4.82
CA ARG A 610 33.70 16.48 5.15
C ARG A 610 32.30 15.89 5.34
N VAL A 611 31.86 15.05 4.40
CA VAL A 611 30.58 14.34 4.50
C VAL A 611 30.75 13.08 5.36
N ILE A 612 29.79 12.79 6.24
CA ILE A 612 29.74 11.59 7.09
C ILE A 612 28.32 11.02 7.05
N PRO A 613 28.10 9.77 6.59
CA PRO A 613 29.06 8.90 5.91
C PRO A 613 29.57 9.50 4.59
N ASN A 614 30.76 9.13 4.13
CA ASN A 614 31.35 9.59 2.86
C ASN A 614 31.25 8.58 1.71
N GLN A 615 30.78 7.36 1.99
CA GLN A 615 30.61 6.27 1.04
C GLN A 615 29.30 5.55 1.32
N LEU A 616 28.62 5.13 0.25
CA LEU A 616 27.44 4.28 0.30
C LEU A 616 27.49 3.28 -0.85
N GLN A 617 27.40 1.99 -0.52
CA GLN A 617 27.27 0.90 -1.50
C GLN A 617 25.92 0.22 -1.28
N ILE A 618 25.18 -0.02 -2.37
CA ILE A 618 24.07 -0.98 -2.36
C ILE A 618 24.65 -2.35 -2.67
N VAL A 619 24.52 -3.29 -1.74
CA VAL A 619 25.05 -4.65 -1.83
C VAL A 619 23.88 -5.63 -1.81
N GLY A 620 23.87 -6.62 -2.69
CA GLY A 620 22.79 -7.60 -2.74
C GLY A 620 23.20 -8.94 -3.33
N TYR A 621 22.31 -9.92 -3.20
CA TYR A 621 22.53 -11.30 -3.61
C TYR A 621 21.22 -11.99 -4.00
N LEU A 622 21.33 -13.03 -4.82
CA LEU A 622 20.19 -13.87 -5.23
C LEU A 622 19.65 -14.66 -4.04
N ILE A 623 18.33 -14.72 -3.91
CA ILE A 623 17.66 -15.36 -2.78
C ILE A 623 16.52 -16.28 -3.26
N GLU A 624 16.36 -17.42 -2.61
CA GLU A 624 15.19 -18.29 -2.70
C GLU A 624 14.42 -18.25 -1.37
N SER A 625 13.13 -17.94 -1.42
CA SER A 625 12.23 -17.98 -0.27
C SER A 625 10.80 -18.11 -0.76
N GLU A 626 10.08 -19.11 -0.26
CA GLU A 626 8.68 -19.34 -0.61
C GLU A 626 7.75 -18.25 -0.08
N LEU A 627 8.01 -17.76 1.15
CA LEU A 627 7.25 -16.66 1.75
C LEU A 627 7.35 -15.37 0.92
N LEU A 628 8.54 -15.04 0.41
CA LEU A 628 8.71 -13.88 -0.48
C LEU A 628 8.03 -14.07 -1.83
N VAL A 629 7.95 -15.30 -2.37
CA VAL A 629 7.13 -15.58 -3.56
C VAL A 629 5.66 -15.29 -3.24
N GLN A 630 5.15 -15.80 -2.11
CA GLN A 630 3.76 -15.59 -1.69
C GLN A 630 3.41 -14.10 -1.45
N LYS A 631 4.33 -13.31 -0.88
CA LYS A 631 4.12 -11.88 -0.58
C LYS A 631 4.28 -10.93 -1.79
N THR A 632 4.95 -11.34 -2.89
CA THR A 632 5.34 -10.42 -3.98
C THR A 632 4.77 -10.72 -5.37
N CYS A 633 4.26 -11.93 -5.60
CA CYS A 633 3.72 -12.34 -6.90
C CYS A 633 2.66 -13.43 -6.78
N LEU A 634 1.83 -13.59 -7.82
CA LEU A 634 0.82 -14.65 -7.86
C LEU A 634 1.45 -16.06 -7.97
N ASN A 635 0.95 -17.01 -7.17
CA ASN A 635 1.22 -18.44 -7.28
C ASN A 635 -0.09 -19.22 -7.59
N ASP A 636 -0.19 -19.79 -8.79
CA ASP A 636 -1.43 -20.37 -9.36
C ASP A 636 -1.96 -21.65 -8.66
N THR A 637 -1.33 -22.14 -7.59
CA THR A 637 -1.73 -23.38 -6.90
C THR A 637 -2.76 -23.17 -5.79
N ALA A 638 -2.66 -22.05 -5.05
CA ALA A 638 -3.42 -21.84 -3.82
C ALA A 638 -4.92 -21.55 -4.04
N GLN A 639 -5.36 -21.34 -5.29
CA GLN A 639 -6.72 -20.91 -5.61
C GLN A 639 -7.65 -22.07 -6.00
N HIS A 640 -7.25 -23.32 -5.78
CA HIS A 640 -8.11 -24.51 -5.91
C HIS A 640 -8.80 -24.64 -7.29
N GLY A 641 -8.06 -24.29 -8.35
CA GLY A 641 -8.50 -24.41 -9.74
C GLY A 641 -9.16 -23.16 -10.36
N ILE A 642 -9.32 -22.07 -9.61
CA ILE A 642 -9.78 -20.79 -10.17
C ILE A 642 -8.60 -20.03 -10.77
N ASN A 643 -8.71 -19.67 -12.05
CA ASN A 643 -7.71 -18.91 -12.78
C ASN A 643 -7.77 -17.41 -12.41
N ILE A 644 -6.90 -16.97 -11.49
CA ILE A 644 -6.79 -15.55 -11.09
C ILE A 644 -5.60 -14.81 -11.73
N THR A 645 -5.06 -15.32 -12.83
CA THR A 645 -3.87 -14.75 -13.51
C THR A 645 -4.05 -13.30 -14.00
N ALA A 646 -5.25 -12.71 -13.91
CA ALA A 646 -5.50 -11.29 -14.06
C ALA A 646 -4.66 -10.43 -13.07
N MET A 647 -4.42 -10.93 -11.86
CA MET A 647 -3.60 -10.26 -10.85
C MET A 647 -2.10 -10.21 -11.18
N SER A 648 -1.61 -11.05 -12.10
CA SER A 648 -0.17 -11.15 -12.40
C SER A 648 0.44 -9.86 -12.99
N GLN A 649 -0.39 -8.96 -13.53
CA GLN A 649 0.04 -7.63 -13.97
C GLN A 649 0.34 -6.67 -12.80
N PHE A 650 0.08 -7.05 -11.56
CA PHE A 650 0.48 -6.30 -10.37
C PHE A 650 1.72 -6.90 -9.66
N ASN A 651 2.32 -7.97 -10.21
CA ASN A 651 3.55 -8.57 -9.66
C ASN A 651 4.60 -7.48 -9.41
N LEU A 652 5.12 -7.41 -8.19
CA LEU A 652 5.95 -6.29 -7.77
C LEU A 652 7.28 -6.25 -8.54
N PHE A 653 7.90 -5.07 -8.60
CA PHE A 653 9.31 -4.90 -9.01
C PHE A 653 10.23 -4.72 -7.81
N HIS A 654 9.67 -4.23 -6.70
CA HIS A 654 10.38 -3.92 -5.47
C HIS A 654 9.52 -4.35 -4.27
N TYR A 655 10.16 -4.86 -3.23
CA TYR A 655 9.52 -5.20 -1.97
C TYR A 655 10.43 -4.77 -0.81
N GLN A 656 9.85 -4.26 0.26
CA GLN A 656 10.57 -3.65 1.38
C GLN A 656 10.30 -4.41 2.69
N ASP A 657 10.93 -3.93 3.77
CA ASP A 657 10.74 -4.38 5.14
C ASP A 657 11.05 -5.85 5.44
N ILE A 658 12.04 -6.42 4.76
CA ILE A 658 12.41 -7.83 4.87
C ILE A 658 13.34 -8.06 6.06
N ASN A 659 12.85 -8.70 7.14
CA ASN A 659 13.69 -9.16 8.25
C ASN A 659 14.45 -10.46 7.89
N LEU A 660 15.62 -10.32 7.26
CA LEU A 660 16.45 -11.45 6.83
C LEU A 660 16.93 -12.38 7.95
N LYS A 661 16.94 -11.94 9.22
CA LYS A 661 17.39 -12.79 10.34
C LYS A 661 16.37 -13.86 10.71
N LYS A 662 15.10 -13.64 10.38
CA LYS A 662 13.98 -14.54 10.68
C LYS A 662 13.32 -15.13 9.44
N LEU A 663 13.51 -14.52 8.27
CA LEU A 663 13.04 -15.07 7.01
C LEU A 663 13.68 -16.45 6.73
N ASN A 664 12.84 -17.48 6.55
CA ASN A 664 13.30 -18.75 5.98
C ASN A 664 13.67 -18.53 4.50
N CYS A 665 14.96 -18.56 4.20
CA CYS A 665 15.50 -18.30 2.87
C CYS A 665 16.87 -18.95 2.65
N THR A 666 17.18 -19.19 1.37
CA THR A 666 18.48 -19.71 0.92
C THR A 666 19.18 -18.66 0.05
N PRO A 667 20.39 -18.19 0.41
CA PRO A 667 21.21 -17.40 -0.49
C PRO A 667 21.70 -18.26 -1.66
N LEU A 668 21.55 -17.77 -2.89
CA LEU A 668 21.96 -18.45 -4.12
C LEU A 668 23.16 -17.81 -4.82
N SER A 669 23.68 -16.70 -4.29
CA SER A 669 24.95 -16.07 -4.72
C SER A 669 25.67 -15.44 -3.54
N GLU A 670 26.95 -15.11 -3.74
CA GLU A 670 27.67 -14.22 -2.82
C GLU A 670 27.11 -12.78 -2.88
N PRO A 671 27.27 -11.99 -1.80
CA PRO A 671 27.02 -10.55 -1.80
C PRO A 671 27.84 -9.83 -2.87
N THR A 672 27.15 -9.07 -3.73
CA THR A 672 27.73 -8.32 -4.85
C THR A 672 27.37 -6.84 -4.70
N VAL A 673 28.33 -5.93 -4.92
CA VAL A 673 28.03 -4.49 -4.99
C VAL A 673 27.20 -4.24 -6.25
N LEU A 674 25.93 -3.87 -6.07
CA LEU A 674 25.00 -3.58 -7.16
C LEU A 674 25.22 -2.16 -7.70
N ARG A 675 25.50 -1.21 -6.80
CA ARG A 675 25.70 0.22 -7.10
C ARG A 675 26.57 0.87 -6.03
N ASP A 676 27.63 1.56 -6.44
CA ASP A 676 28.31 2.57 -5.63
C ASP A 676 27.57 3.91 -5.78
N VAL A 677 27.11 4.50 -4.68
CA VAL A 677 26.36 5.77 -4.69
C VAL A 677 27.33 6.93 -4.49
N ASN A 678 27.43 7.81 -5.48
CA ASN A 678 28.13 9.09 -5.32
C ASN A 678 27.19 10.12 -4.68
N PHE A 679 27.74 10.87 -3.71
CA PHE A 679 27.05 11.98 -3.06
C PHE A 679 27.27 13.32 -3.79
N LYS A 680 28.26 13.41 -4.69
CA LYS A 680 28.58 14.64 -5.43
C LYS A 680 27.91 14.77 -6.79
N ASP A 681 27.56 13.65 -7.42
CA ASP A 681 26.88 13.62 -8.73
C ASP A 681 25.87 12.47 -8.82
N GLU A 682 25.00 12.57 -9.81
CA GLU A 682 24.19 11.45 -10.27
C GLU A 682 24.98 10.64 -11.29
N GLN A 683 25.52 9.51 -10.86
CA GLN A 683 26.13 8.56 -11.78
C GLN A 683 25.11 8.08 -12.82
N GLY A 684 25.53 8.00 -14.08
CA GLY A 684 24.73 7.44 -15.16
C GLY A 684 24.39 5.94 -14.98
N LYS A 685 23.81 5.37 -16.05
CA LYS A 685 23.40 3.95 -16.11
C LYS A 685 24.56 3.01 -15.72
N SER A 686 24.28 2.00 -14.90
CA SER A 686 25.22 0.93 -14.54
C SER A 686 24.60 -0.44 -14.78
N VAL A 687 25.41 -1.45 -15.10
CA VAL A 687 24.98 -2.86 -15.21
C VAL A 687 25.94 -3.74 -14.42
N THR A 688 25.41 -4.43 -13.42
CA THR A 688 26.13 -5.36 -12.55
C THR A 688 25.71 -6.80 -12.88
N THR A 689 26.66 -7.74 -12.86
CA THR A 689 26.35 -9.17 -13.05
C THR A 689 26.51 -9.93 -11.75
N ILE A 690 25.42 -10.56 -11.29
CA ILE A 690 25.43 -11.45 -10.13
C ILE A 690 25.58 -12.89 -10.63
N THR A 691 26.50 -13.66 -10.06
CA THR A 691 26.74 -15.07 -10.44
C THR A 691 26.24 -16.00 -9.35
N ALA A 692 25.37 -16.94 -9.72
CA ALA A 692 24.83 -17.96 -8.82
C ALA A 692 25.93 -18.91 -8.34
N THR A 693 26.06 -19.08 -7.03
CA THR A 693 26.93 -20.09 -6.40
C THR A 693 26.18 -21.40 -6.14
N ALA A 694 24.87 -21.35 -5.95
CA ALA A 694 24.01 -22.51 -5.74
C ALA A 694 22.91 -22.65 -6.80
N LYS A 695 22.39 -23.87 -6.94
CA LYS A 695 21.17 -24.19 -7.69
C LYS A 695 19.95 -23.88 -6.81
N GLY A 696 18.91 -23.27 -7.37
CA GLY A 696 17.65 -22.98 -6.66
C GLY A 696 16.62 -22.28 -7.53
N LYS A 697 15.50 -21.84 -6.92
CA LYS A 697 14.47 -21.00 -7.54
C LYS A 697 14.55 -19.57 -6.98
N ALA A 698 15.37 -18.73 -7.60
CA ALA A 698 15.56 -17.35 -7.18
C ALA A 698 14.26 -16.53 -7.36
N VAL A 699 13.79 -15.89 -6.28
CA VAL A 699 12.64 -14.96 -6.33
C VAL A 699 13.05 -13.53 -6.69
N GLY A 700 14.30 -13.17 -6.40
CA GLY A 700 14.82 -11.82 -6.64
C GLY A 700 16.25 -11.63 -6.15
N VAL A 701 16.64 -10.37 -6.03
CA VAL A 701 17.88 -9.92 -5.43
C VAL A 701 17.55 -9.15 -4.16
N VAL A 702 17.80 -9.74 -2.99
CA VAL A 702 17.71 -8.97 -1.73
C VAL A 702 18.94 -8.07 -1.62
N TYR A 703 18.75 -6.86 -1.14
CA TYR A 703 19.81 -5.86 -1.03
C TYR A 703 19.69 -5.04 0.26
N TYR A 704 20.82 -4.45 0.62
CA TYR A 704 21.02 -3.62 1.80
C TYR A 704 22.08 -2.55 1.50
N ALA A 705 22.09 -1.50 2.31
CA ALA A 705 23.10 -0.46 2.25
C ALA A 705 24.32 -0.79 3.12
N LYS A 706 25.50 -0.37 2.67
CA LYS A 706 26.77 -0.40 3.40
C LYS A 706 27.38 1.00 3.43
N LEU A 707 27.62 1.52 4.63
CA LEU A 707 28.09 2.88 4.92
C LEU A 707 29.50 2.81 5.56
N GLY A 708 30.52 2.54 4.74
CA GLY A 708 31.87 2.27 5.25
C GLY A 708 31.95 0.90 5.94
N ASP A 709 32.07 0.89 7.26
CA ASP A 709 32.05 -0.30 8.12
C ASP A 709 30.63 -0.70 8.59
N TYR A 710 29.67 0.22 8.58
CA TYR A 710 28.27 -0.07 8.91
C TYR A 710 27.55 -0.85 7.81
N VAL A 711 26.80 -1.89 8.21
CA VAL A 711 26.07 -2.79 7.31
C VAL A 711 24.60 -2.83 7.73
N SER A 712 23.73 -2.19 6.94
CA SER A 712 22.34 -1.93 7.37
C SER A 712 21.51 -3.20 7.66
N LYS A 713 21.67 -4.30 6.92
CA LYS A 713 20.93 -5.57 7.14
C LYS A 713 21.06 -6.15 8.56
N ASP A 714 22.10 -5.73 9.29
CA ASP A 714 22.36 -6.25 10.62
C ASP A 714 21.44 -5.59 11.65
N GLU A 715 20.86 -4.41 11.37
CA GLU A 715 20.00 -3.67 12.31
C GLU A 715 18.67 -3.18 11.72
N LEU A 716 18.68 -2.86 10.43
CA LEU A 716 17.54 -2.41 9.62
C LEU A 716 16.99 -3.56 8.78
N ASN A 717 15.72 -3.43 8.40
CA ASN A 717 15.10 -4.40 7.51
C ASN A 717 15.62 -4.17 6.08
N CYS A 718 15.58 -5.21 5.24
CA CYS A 718 16.14 -5.18 3.88
C CYS A 718 15.08 -4.88 2.82
N SER A 719 15.56 -4.57 1.62
CA SER A 719 14.74 -4.40 0.42
C SER A 719 15.08 -5.47 -0.62
N MET A 720 14.19 -5.76 -1.56
CA MET A 720 14.39 -6.76 -2.61
C MET A 720 13.92 -6.25 -3.96
N ILE A 721 14.73 -6.48 -4.99
CA ILE A 721 14.36 -6.36 -6.39
C ILE A 721 13.70 -7.68 -6.80
N VAL A 722 12.42 -7.63 -7.14
CA VAL A 722 11.56 -8.80 -7.36
C VAL A 722 11.64 -9.23 -8.83
N PHE A 723 11.94 -10.50 -9.09
CA PHE A 723 11.85 -11.03 -10.46
C PHE A 723 10.39 -11.23 -10.84
N GLN A 724 10.04 -10.83 -12.06
CA GLN A 724 8.66 -10.86 -12.56
C GLN A 724 8.02 -12.25 -12.56
N LYS A 725 8.86 -13.29 -12.63
CA LYS A 725 8.57 -14.66 -12.22
C LYS A 725 9.83 -15.25 -11.56
N PRO A 726 9.71 -16.08 -10.50
CA PRO A 726 10.86 -16.76 -9.91
C PRO A 726 11.61 -17.63 -10.92
N LYS A 727 12.94 -17.54 -10.92
CA LYS A 727 13.81 -18.15 -11.93
C LYS A 727 14.52 -19.37 -11.39
N LYS A 728 14.38 -20.51 -12.08
CA LYS A 728 15.24 -21.68 -11.84
C LYS A 728 16.65 -21.35 -12.32
N ILE A 729 17.63 -21.44 -11.43
CA ILE A 729 19.03 -21.17 -11.72
C ILE A 729 19.91 -22.37 -11.31
N GLU A 730 20.99 -22.57 -12.05
CA GLU A 730 22.06 -23.53 -11.75
C GLU A 730 23.31 -22.78 -11.27
N THR A 731 24.23 -23.44 -10.57
CA THR A 731 25.54 -22.86 -10.23
C THR A 731 26.26 -22.36 -11.50
N GLY A 732 26.77 -21.13 -11.46
CA GLY A 732 27.38 -20.44 -12.59
C GLY A 732 26.41 -19.64 -13.46
N THR A 733 25.09 -19.70 -13.21
CA THR A 733 24.10 -18.83 -13.90
C THR A 733 24.41 -17.37 -13.60
N LYS A 734 24.37 -16.52 -14.63
CA LYS A 734 24.62 -15.07 -14.51
C LYS A 734 23.32 -14.31 -14.71
N ILE A 735 22.99 -13.44 -13.77
CA ILE A 735 21.87 -12.50 -13.86
C ILE A 735 22.45 -11.09 -14.03
N ALA A 736 22.03 -10.39 -15.07
CA ALA A 736 22.39 -9.00 -15.30
C ALA A 736 21.34 -8.09 -14.67
N LEU A 737 21.80 -7.14 -13.86
CA LEU A 737 20.99 -6.16 -13.17
C LEU A 737 21.46 -4.76 -13.54
N GLY A 738 20.64 -4.05 -14.29
CA GLY A 738 20.84 -2.65 -14.58
C GLY A 738 20.32 -1.76 -13.44
N SER A 739 20.93 -0.59 -13.30
CA SER A 739 20.45 0.48 -12.41
C SER A 739 20.61 1.85 -13.06
N CYS A 740 19.65 2.74 -12.84
CA CYS A 740 19.73 4.13 -13.28
C CYS A 740 18.87 5.04 -12.39
N TYR A 741 19.15 6.35 -12.41
CA TYR A 741 18.31 7.34 -11.72
C TYR A 741 17.15 7.77 -12.63
N VAL A 742 15.95 7.85 -12.05
CA VAL A 742 14.73 8.41 -12.67
C VAL A 742 14.12 9.34 -11.63
N ASP A 743 14.03 10.64 -11.95
CA ASP A 743 13.54 11.68 -11.03
C ASP A 743 14.17 11.58 -9.63
N ASN A 744 15.50 11.55 -9.59
CA ASN A 744 16.36 11.32 -8.41
C ASN A 744 16.25 9.94 -7.74
N LYS A 745 15.24 9.11 -8.04
CA LYS A 745 15.07 7.75 -7.49
C LYS A 745 16.00 6.74 -8.17
N LEU A 746 16.69 5.90 -7.40
CA LEU A 746 17.49 4.79 -7.96
C LEU A 746 16.59 3.60 -8.33
N ILE A 747 16.36 3.39 -9.62
CA ILE A 747 15.58 2.27 -10.14
C ILE A 747 16.50 1.15 -10.61
N PHE A 748 16.13 -0.09 -10.27
CA PHE A 748 16.78 -1.31 -10.76
C PHE A 748 15.92 -2.00 -11.82
N SER A 749 16.56 -2.57 -12.84
CA SER A 749 15.93 -3.36 -13.88
C SER A 749 16.69 -4.66 -14.09
N GLU A 750 15.97 -5.78 -14.16
CA GLU A 750 16.53 -6.97 -14.77
C GLU A 750 16.78 -6.72 -16.27
N MET A 751 17.92 -7.20 -16.79
CA MET A 751 18.38 -7.04 -18.18
C MET A 751 18.41 -8.37 -18.92
#